data_AF-A0A958E973-F1
#
_entry.id   AF-A0A958E973-F1
#
_cell.length_a   1.000
_cell.length_b   1.000
_cell.length_c   1.000
_cell.angle_alpha   90.00
_cell.angle_beta   90.00
_cell.angle_gamma   90.00
#
_symmetry.space_group_name_H-M   'P 1'
#
loop_
_entity.id
_entity.type
_entity.pdbx_description
1 polymer ?
#
loop_
_entity_poly.entity_id
_entity_poly.type
_entity_poly.pdbx_seq_one_letter_code
_entity_poly.pdbx_strand_id
1 'polypeptide(L)'
;MTLKMMPERSVIMKKPGFTAYLIIVFSTLLCCCLPLAAQNSSWDVIYQRWVPYTLFGSAHDRYYENQDGEDLGWTEGPYMQGFAYGYRASGDTQWLDSLKHHFDVMITRLTPNPEPEDNYRGWYHVSPFYSTDGQTQFDFIVTEGLIFRGVAMFIEDVYQDPNLQPQYLNDANRYLAIIDEMLAKWDARNCWRTVGSDAGIYLFQNNPNHLRQEMSLPHNMYGEMARMLMSLYGATNNAAYLDRATRLVQNFRNNLIPEGDHYNWHYWDPAGPWDYFSNGDLKHPIFDEHGSYREQDIALAVKAYRYGIVLDNNDITRVINTTRSIWNDATFFDLGWVDETERIETETMLLNEQPGWGWLNNAPHFLWLSLENTGLYVQTLELPYGTQGEAYTYTLQASNGEGPYSWQLTSGSLPGGLNLASSGQISGSPTTAGIYTFTVEVTDNQNATASRDLSIQIFPDDPVANFVMASWAFDETAGNNLVDSTGNFNGLLMNGPQWRPGEGIFNGALAFDGSNDYVDLGGMNFGGPNGVSVAFWFKADDFEVADARFISKATGVMNDEHYLMISTYDGTALRVRLKTGGGTTELISSPGTIQPGQWYHVAMTYDGSGIQLFKNGVEIISAPASGAVDQNNAVATAIGNQPSGAGNEPFDGLLDQMMVFSRGLTRLEVERLYQDGITTGLPGEGDLIPSGFQLQQNYPNPFNPGTTIEFTLPETSLTDLAVFDALGRRVDTIVRGQLRAGTHRMAWQAGQEPSGIYYLRLKAGGNTAVRKMILLR
;
A
#
# COMPACT_ATOMS: atom_id res chain seq x y z
N MET A 1 -25.62 44.93 -8.98
CA MET A 1 -25.58 45.45 -7.60
C MET A 1 -24.14 45.86 -7.32
N THR A 2 -23.91 47.14 -7.02
CA THR A 2 -22.57 47.76 -6.97
C THR A 2 -22.00 47.68 -5.55
N LEU A 3 -20.81 47.14 -5.35
CA LEU A 3 -19.99 47.34 -4.13
C LEU A 3 -18.51 47.40 -4.53
N LYS A 4 -17.91 48.60 -4.58
CA LYS A 4 -17.09 49.24 -3.53
C LYS A 4 -15.78 48.50 -3.22
N MET A 5 -14.74 48.84 -3.99
CA MET A 5 -13.34 48.65 -3.62
C MET A 5 -13.00 49.50 -2.38
N MET A 6 -12.28 48.90 -1.41
CA MET A 6 -11.43 49.64 -0.46
C MET A 6 -9.95 49.43 -0.85
N PRO A 7 -9.09 50.46 -0.73
CA PRO A 7 -7.71 50.44 -1.21
C PRO A 7 -6.67 50.14 -0.12
N GLU A 8 -5.46 49.80 -0.58
CA GLU A 8 -4.15 49.73 0.14
C GLU A 8 -3.89 48.41 0.92
N ARG A 9 -2.81 47.66 0.65
CA ARG A 9 -1.41 48.11 0.48
C ARG A 9 -0.69 47.44 -0.70
N SER A 10 -0.18 48.27 -1.58
CA SER A 10 0.94 47.97 -2.48
C SER A 10 2.25 47.96 -1.69
N VAL A 11 3.07 46.92 -1.85
CA VAL A 11 4.51 46.98 -1.60
C VAL A 11 5.19 47.06 -2.97
N ILE A 12 5.68 48.26 -3.28
CA ILE A 12 6.56 48.53 -4.42
C ILE A 12 7.97 48.09 -4.02
N MET A 13 8.55 47.10 -4.72
CA MET A 13 10.01 46.93 -4.74
C MET A 13 10.56 47.44 -6.07
N LYS A 14 11.21 48.60 -6.01
CA LYS A 14 12.11 49.13 -7.05
C LYS A 14 13.48 48.48 -6.89
N LYS A 15 13.96 47.79 -7.93
CA LYS A 15 15.40 47.74 -8.28
C LYS A 15 15.56 47.64 -9.79
N PRO A 16 16.37 48.51 -10.43
CA PRO A 16 16.65 48.42 -11.86
C PRO A 16 17.79 47.42 -12.13
N GLY A 17 17.57 46.45 -13.03
CA GLY A 17 18.67 45.66 -13.62
C GLY A 17 18.56 44.13 -13.63
N PHE A 18 17.38 43.52 -13.61
CA PHE A 18 17.23 42.05 -13.68
C PHE A 18 16.28 41.65 -14.82
N THR A 19 16.84 41.43 -16.02
CA THR A 19 16.07 41.15 -17.26
C THR A 19 16.15 39.68 -17.69
N ALA A 20 16.77 38.78 -16.92
CA ALA A 20 16.94 37.37 -17.31
C ALA A 20 15.90 36.41 -16.70
N TYR A 21 15.06 36.85 -15.75
CA TYR A 21 14.06 35.99 -15.08
C TYR A 21 12.65 36.09 -15.68
N LEU A 22 12.49 36.73 -16.83
CA LEU A 22 11.16 36.99 -17.40
C LEU A 22 10.56 35.82 -18.19
N ILE A 23 11.31 34.74 -18.46
CA ILE A 23 10.83 33.60 -19.25
C ILE A 23 10.23 32.51 -18.34
N ILE A 24 10.81 32.25 -17.16
CA ILE A 24 10.28 31.28 -16.19
C ILE A 24 9.03 31.83 -15.46
N VAL A 25 8.96 33.15 -15.28
CA VAL A 25 7.81 33.80 -14.62
C VAL A 25 6.55 33.78 -15.49
N PHE A 26 6.68 33.60 -16.82
CA PHE A 26 5.51 33.52 -17.70
C PHE A 26 4.82 32.15 -17.69
N SER A 27 5.53 31.04 -17.49
CA SER A 27 4.92 29.71 -17.31
C SER A 27 4.02 29.64 -16.08
N THR A 28 4.41 30.39 -15.04
CA THR A 28 3.78 30.38 -13.71
C THR A 28 2.53 31.27 -13.66
N LEU A 29 2.52 32.41 -14.38
CA LEU A 29 1.38 33.32 -14.48
C LEU A 29 0.22 32.78 -15.33
N LEU A 30 0.52 31.91 -16.27
CA LEU A 30 -0.45 31.42 -17.26
C LEU A 30 -1.28 30.24 -16.68
N CYS A 31 -0.67 29.42 -15.83
CA CYS A 31 -1.29 28.31 -15.09
C CYS A 31 -2.40 28.78 -14.12
N CYS A 32 -2.28 30.00 -13.59
CA CYS A 32 -3.26 30.62 -12.68
C CYS A 32 -4.57 31.07 -13.37
N CYS A 33 -4.65 31.04 -14.70
CA CYS A 33 -5.83 31.54 -15.43
C CYS A 33 -6.77 30.43 -15.96
N LEU A 34 -6.42 29.15 -15.81
CA LEU A 34 -7.14 28.03 -16.43
C LEU A 34 -8.52 27.74 -15.78
N PRO A 35 -8.70 27.82 -14.45
CA PRO A 35 -9.98 27.45 -13.84
C PRO A 35 -11.05 28.53 -13.98
N LEU A 36 -10.65 29.78 -14.20
CA LEU A 36 -11.55 30.90 -14.53
C LEU A 36 -11.98 30.92 -16.01
N ALA A 37 -11.29 30.18 -16.88
CA ALA A 37 -11.62 30.06 -18.31
C ALA A 37 -12.48 28.82 -18.63
N ALA A 38 -12.46 27.79 -17.78
CA ALA A 38 -13.16 26.53 -18.01
C ALA A 38 -14.70 26.64 -17.93
N GLN A 39 -15.23 27.67 -17.26
CA GLN A 39 -16.69 27.81 -17.09
C GLN A 39 -17.36 28.76 -18.10
N ASN A 40 -16.62 29.51 -18.91
CA ASN A 40 -17.20 30.29 -20.00
C ASN A 40 -16.13 30.63 -21.06
N SER A 41 -16.35 30.15 -22.28
CA SER A 41 -15.65 30.50 -23.53
C SER A 41 -14.18 30.03 -23.71
N SER A 42 -14.06 29.01 -24.56
CA SER A 42 -12.97 28.68 -25.50
C SER A 42 -11.66 28.11 -24.95
N TRP A 43 -11.65 26.79 -24.75
CA TRP A 43 -10.44 25.95 -24.72
C TRP A 43 -9.51 26.21 -25.92
N ASP A 44 -10.07 26.52 -27.10
CA ASP A 44 -9.34 27.01 -28.29
C ASP A 44 -8.40 28.19 -27.98
N VAL A 45 -8.74 29.07 -27.03
CA VAL A 45 -7.92 30.24 -26.68
C VAL A 45 -6.75 29.87 -25.77
N ILE A 46 -6.87 28.80 -24.97
CA ILE A 46 -5.78 28.28 -24.14
C ILE A 46 -4.83 27.45 -25.03
N TYR A 47 -5.36 26.49 -25.77
CA TYR A 47 -4.55 25.70 -26.69
C TYR A 47 -3.79 26.59 -27.70
N GLN A 48 -4.47 27.58 -28.33
CA GLN A 48 -3.81 28.50 -29.27
C GLN A 48 -2.95 29.59 -28.61
N ARG A 49 -3.06 29.86 -27.30
CA ARG A 49 -2.12 30.79 -26.64
C ARG A 49 -0.83 30.12 -26.24
N TRP A 50 -0.87 28.86 -25.85
CA TRP A 50 0.21 28.24 -25.08
C TRP A 50 1.08 27.33 -25.92
N VAL A 51 0.46 26.52 -26.77
CA VAL A 51 1.16 25.63 -27.69
C VAL A 51 2.08 26.42 -28.64
N PRO A 52 1.80 27.68 -29.04
CA PRO A 52 2.78 28.45 -29.80
C PRO A 52 4.03 28.92 -29.03
N TYR A 53 4.06 28.90 -27.69
CA TYR A 53 5.27 29.25 -26.94
C TYR A 53 6.22 28.06 -26.70
N THR A 54 5.76 26.84 -26.94
CA THR A 54 6.58 25.62 -26.91
C THR A 54 6.77 25.03 -28.32
N LEU A 55 5.67 24.83 -29.06
CA LEU A 55 5.57 24.05 -30.30
C LEU A 55 5.54 24.86 -31.61
N PHE A 56 5.15 26.15 -31.61
CA PHE A 56 4.94 26.94 -32.84
C PHE A 56 5.56 28.35 -32.88
N GLY A 57 6.49 28.66 -31.98
CA GLY A 57 7.14 29.97 -31.94
C GLY A 57 8.28 30.04 -32.94
N SER A 58 8.23 30.95 -33.92
CA SER A 58 9.28 31.17 -34.93
C SER A 58 10.64 31.62 -34.37
N ALA A 59 10.77 31.73 -33.04
CA ALA A 59 12.01 32.00 -32.33
C ALA A 59 12.66 30.73 -31.75
N HIS A 60 11.97 29.58 -31.78
CA HIS A 60 12.41 28.28 -31.27
C HIS A 60 12.24 27.20 -32.36
N ASP A 61 12.75 27.49 -33.56
CA ASP A 61 12.67 26.62 -34.74
C ASP A 61 13.45 25.29 -34.61
N ARG A 62 13.98 24.96 -33.43
CA ARG A 62 14.45 23.61 -33.10
C ARG A 62 14.04 23.35 -31.64
N TYR A 63 13.61 22.12 -31.34
CA TYR A 63 13.61 21.61 -29.97
C TYR A 63 15.06 21.70 -29.48
N TYR A 64 15.41 22.84 -28.92
CA TYR A 64 16.70 23.07 -28.32
C TYR A 64 16.50 22.79 -26.85
N GLU A 65 17.04 21.67 -26.41
CA GLU A 65 17.63 21.67 -25.08
C GLU A 65 18.58 22.86 -25.03
N ASN A 66 18.54 23.65 -23.96
CA ASN A 66 19.59 24.63 -23.71
C ASN A 66 20.94 23.88 -23.52
N GLN A 67 21.99 24.57 -23.06
CA GLN A 67 23.31 23.96 -22.87
C GLN A 67 23.34 22.76 -21.90
N ASP A 68 22.23 22.44 -21.23
CA ASP A 68 22.18 21.46 -20.15
C ASP A 68 21.51 20.12 -20.55
N GLY A 69 20.88 20.01 -21.72
CA GLY A 69 20.44 18.72 -22.27
C GLY A 69 19.22 18.05 -21.59
N GLU A 70 18.68 18.63 -20.52
CA GLU A 70 17.56 18.03 -19.77
C GLU A 70 16.22 18.75 -20.01
N ASP A 71 16.26 19.94 -20.61
CA ASP A 71 15.12 20.85 -20.76
C ASP A 71 13.91 20.22 -21.46
N LEU A 72 14.12 19.32 -22.44
CA LEU A 72 13.01 18.69 -23.15
C LEU A 72 12.16 17.84 -22.20
N GLY A 73 12.79 17.02 -21.37
CA GLY A 73 12.09 16.19 -20.37
C GLY A 73 11.44 17.03 -19.29
N TRP A 74 12.14 18.06 -18.80
CA TRP A 74 11.64 18.98 -17.76
C TRP A 74 10.56 19.93 -18.25
N THR A 75 10.46 20.16 -19.55
CA THR A 75 9.41 20.98 -20.15
C THR A 75 8.22 20.11 -20.55
N GLU A 76 8.46 19.09 -21.37
CA GLU A 76 7.39 18.29 -22.00
C GLU A 76 6.80 17.23 -21.07
N GLY A 77 7.60 16.64 -20.18
CA GLY A 77 7.13 15.66 -19.20
C GLY A 77 6.00 16.21 -18.32
N PRO A 78 6.15 17.40 -17.70
CA PRO A 78 5.08 18.04 -16.95
C PRO A 78 3.84 18.38 -17.76
N TYR A 79 3.96 18.79 -19.04
CA TYR A 79 2.79 18.99 -19.90
C TYR A 79 2.03 17.68 -20.15
N MET A 80 2.76 16.62 -20.48
CA MET A 80 2.20 15.29 -20.71
C MET A 80 1.48 14.75 -19.48
N GLN A 81 2.09 14.89 -18.31
CA GLN A 81 1.47 14.54 -17.03
C GLN A 81 0.27 15.44 -16.72
N GLY A 82 0.38 16.75 -16.98
CA GLY A 82 -0.68 17.73 -16.79
C GLY A 82 -1.94 17.41 -17.59
N PHE A 83 -1.80 16.95 -18.84
CA PHE A 83 -2.95 16.49 -19.62
C PHE A 83 -3.60 15.24 -19.01
N ALA A 84 -2.82 14.25 -18.59
CA ALA A 84 -3.36 13.04 -17.96
C ALA A 84 -4.06 13.37 -16.63
N TYR A 85 -3.48 14.25 -15.81
CA TYR A 85 -4.12 14.75 -14.59
C TYR A 85 -5.36 15.58 -14.88
N GLY A 86 -5.35 16.39 -15.95
CA GLY A 86 -6.52 17.13 -16.42
C GLY A 86 -7.69 16.21 -16.72
N TYR A 87 -7.44 15.08 -17.41
CA TYR A 87 -8.45 14.04 -17.61
C TYR A 87 -8.89 13.40 -16.28
N ARG A 88 -7.97 12.89 -15.45
CA ARG A 88 -8.32 12.24 -14.18
C ARG A 88 -9.08 13.16 -13.22
N ALA A 89 -8.85 14.47 -13.29
CA ALA A 89 -9.52 15.47 -12.47
C ALA A 89 -10.91 15.88 -12.99
N SER A 90 -11.11 15.88 -14.31
CA SER A 90 -12.33 16.44 -14.93
C SER A 90 -13.24 15.41 -15.59
N GLY A 91 -12.72 14.23 -15.93
CA GLY A 91 -13.35 13.25 -16.82
C GLY A 91 -13.48 13.72 -18.28
N ASP A 92 -12.99 14.93 -18.63
CA ASP A 92 -13.12 15.48 -19.97
C ASP A 92 -12.04 14.89 -20.90
N THR A 93 -12.50 14.15 -21.91
CA THR A 93 -11.64 13.47 -22.87
C THR A 93 -10.89 14.42 -23.80
N GLN A 94 -11.22 15.72 -23.84
CA GLN A 94 -10.42 16.73 -24.56
C GLN A 94 -8.99 16.85 -24.03
N TRP A 95 -8.77 16.53 -22.75
CA TRP A 95 -7.44 16.43 -22.17
C TRP A 95 -6.65 15.25 -22.75
N LEU A 96 -7.30 14.11 -22.95
CA LEU A 96 -6.71 12.94 -23.60
C LEU A 96 -6.45 13.19 -25.08
N ASP A 97 -7.35 13.90 -25.78
CA ASP A 97 -7.14 14.35 -27.16
C ASP A 97 -5.93 15.28 -27.28
N SER A 98 -5.73 16.17 -26.29
CA SER A 98 -4.59 17.08 -26.22
C SER A 98 -3.28 16.35 -25.95
N LEU A 99 -3.28 15.42 -24.99
CA LEU A 99 -2.15 14.53 -24.71
C LEU A 99 -1.75 13.77 -25.97
N LYS A 100 -2.72 13.14 -26.62
CA LYS A 100 -2.55 12.39 -27.85
C LYS A 100 -1.96 13.26 -28.96
N HIS A 101 -2.56 14.43 -29.20
CA HIS A 101 -2.06 15.35 -30.23
C HIS A 101 -0.62 15.78 -29.95
N HIS A 102 -0.34 16.18 -28.72
CA HIS A 102 0.97 16.65 -28.30
C HIS A 102 2.03 15.56 -28.47
N PHE A 103 1.75 14.36 -27.99
CA PHE A 103 2.67 13.23 -28.12
C PHE A 103 2.85 12.78 -29.56
N ASP A 104 1.78 12.77 -30.38
CA ASP A 104 1.89 12.49 -31.81
C ASP A 104 2.86 13.46 -32.50
N VAL A 105 2.81 14.76 -32.16
CA VAL A 105 3.76 15.76 -32.67
C VAL A 105 5.19 15.47 -32.19
N MET A 106 5.39 15.10 -30.92
CA MET A 106 6.71 14.73 -30.41
C MET A 106 7.31 13.53 -31.14
N ILE A 107 6.50 12.48 -31.39
CA ILE A 107 6.89 11.27 -32.13
C ILE A 107 7.33 11.59 -33.57
N THR A 108 6.72 12.58 -34.23
CA THR A 108 7.15 12.99 -35.58
C THR A 108 8.59 13.52 -35.62
N ARG A 109 9.13 13.96 -34.48
CA ARG A 109 10.47 14.56 -34.38
C ARG A 109 11.53 13.60 -33.85
N LEU A 110 11.19 12.34 -33.60
CA LEU A 110 12.17 11.27 -33.32
C LEU A 110 13.08 11.07 -34.54
N THR A 111 14.38 11.30 -34.39
CA THR A 111 15.38 11.12 -35.47
C THR A 111 16.17 9.82 -35.29
N PRO A 112 16.72 9.21 -36.35
CA PRO A 112 17.71 8.12 -36.20
C PRO A 112 18.95 8.61 -35.46
N ASN A 113 19.69 7.68 -34.84
CA ASN A 113 20.96 8.00 -34.20
C ASN A 113 21.92 8.68 -35.21
N PRO A 114 22.47 9.86 -34.88
CA PRO A 114 23.49 10.50 -35.69
C PRO A 114 24.79 9.68 -35.79
N GLU A 115 25.06 8.79 -34.82
CA GLU A 115 26.17 7.85 -34.87
C GLU A 115 25.74 6.53 -35.55
N PRO A 116 26.52 5.99 -36.52
CA PRO A 116 26.08 4.93 -37.44
C PRO A 116 25.97 3.53 -36.82
N GLU A 117 26.15 3.38 -35.50
CA GLU A 117 26.30 2.08 -34.84
C GLU A 117 25.01 1.52 -34.22
N ASP A 118 23.93 2.32 -34.09
CA ASP A 118 22.61 1.81 -33.73
C ASP A 118 21.45 2.45 -34.53
N ASN A 119 20.46 1.65 -34.91
CA ASN A 119 19.34 2.07 -35.77
C ASN A 119 18.14 2.64 -34.99
N TYR A 120 18.32 2.96 -33.70
CA TYR A 120 17.21 3.38 -32.86
C TYR A 120 16.90 4.87 -33.01
N ARG A 121 15.62 5.21 -32.87
CA ARG A 121 15.17 6.60 -32.88
C ARG A 121 15.21 7.20 -31.48
N GLY A 122 15.38 8.51 -31.38
CA GLY A 122 15.44 9.25 -30.12
C GLY A 122 15.37 10.76 -30.36
N TRP A 123 15.46 11.53 -29.27
CA TRP A 123 15.59 12.99 -29.31
C TRP A 123 17.05 13.35 -28.95
N TYR A 124 17.89 13.57 -29.96
CA TYR A 124 19.34 13.73 -29.78
C TYR A 124 19.76 15.20 -29.70
N HIS A 125 20.71 15.52 -28.80
CA HIS A 125 21.34 16.85 -28.73
C HIS A 125 22.77 16.80 -28.16
N VAL A 126 23.52 17.91 -28.27
CA VAL A 126 24.85 18.08 -27.66
C VAL A 126 24.69 18.82 -26.32
N SER A 127 25.09 18.21 -25.20
CA SER A 127 25.25 18.92 -23.92
C SER A 127 26.73 19.06 -23.53
N PRO A 128 27.27 20.29 -23.41
CA PRO A 128 28.62 20.54 -22.90
C PRO A 128 28.84 20.10 -21.44
N PHE A 129 27.78 19.85 -20.67
CA PHE A 129 27.89 19.38 -19.29
C PHE A 129 28.34 17.91 -19.24
N TYR A 130 27.70 17.06 -20.06
CA TYR A 130 27.91 15.62 -20.05
C TYR A 130 28.92 15.12 -21.10
N SER A 131 29.16 15.89 -22.17
CA SER A 131 30.17 15.58 -23.18
C SER A 131 31.57 16.09 -22.80
N THR A 132 32.60 15.30 -23.07
CA THR A 132 34.01 15.68 -22.95
C THR A 132 34.51 16.48 -24.16
N ASP A 133 33.85 16.39 -25.31
CA ASP A 133 34.25 17.03 -26.58
C ASP A 133 33.39 18.23 -26.98
N GLY A 134 32.24 18.42 -26.33
CA GLY A 134 31.27 19.48 -26.62
C GLY A 134 30.72 19.46 -28.04
N GLN A 135 30.78 18.32 -28.74
CA GLN A 135 30.35 18.16 -30.14
C GLN A 135 29.49 16.91 -30.36
N THR A 136 29.66 15.87 -29.54
CA THR A 136 28.90 14.62 -29.66
C THR A 136 27.43 14.83 -29.32
N GLN A 137 26.54 14.37 -30.19
CA GLN A 137 25.11 14.31 -29.94
C GLN A 137 24.76 13.00 -29.23
N PHE A 138 23.91 13.08 -28.21
CA PHE A 138 23.48 11.94 -27.43
C PHE A 138 22.00 12.03 -27.11
N ASP A 139 21.46 10.86 -26.80
CA ASP A 139 20.06 10.62 -26.45
C ASP A 139 19.94 10.56 -24.93
N PHE A 140 19.08 11.41 -24.36
CA PHE A 140 18.90 11.49 -22.92
C PHE A 140 17.78 10.54 -22.47
N ILE A 141 18.16 9.34 -22.05
CA ILE A 141 17.23 8.30 -21.55
C ILE A 141 16.27 8.82 -20.45
N VAL A 142 16.73 9.77 -19.64
CA VAL A 142 15.91 10.45 -18.64
C VAL A 142 14.79 11.27 -19.25
N THR A 143 15.09 12.08 -20.25
CA THR A 143 14.10 12.98 -20.82
C THR A 143 13.00 12.16 -21.48
N GLU A 144 13.37 11.06 -22.12
CA GLU A 144 12.45 10.04 -22.62
C GLU A 144 11.56 9.47 -21.51
N GLY A 145 12.15 9.04 -20.38
CA GLY A 145 11.40 8.53 -19.22
C GLY A 145 10.42 9.55 -18.62
N LEU A 146 10.83 10.82 -18.51
CA LEU A 146 9.99 11.91 -18.00
C LEU A 146 8.79 12.21 -18.91
N ILE A 147 9.00 12.19 -20.23
CA ILE A 147 7.94 12.37 -21.23
C ILE A 147 6.96 11.20 -21.17
N PHE A 148 7.48 9.97 -21.15
CA PHE A 148 6.66 8.76 -21.16
C PHE A 148 5.86 8.57 -19.87
N ARG A 149 6.17 9.28 -18.78
CA ARG A 149 5.37 9.24 -17.56
C ARG A 149 3.89 9.57 -17.82
N GLY A 150 3.62 10.70 -18.48
CA GLY A 150 2.24 11.12 -18.80
C GLY A 150 1.58 10.19 -19.82
N VAL A 151 2.35 9.66 -20.76
CA VAL A 151 1.89 8.68 -21.75
C VAL A 151 1.51 7.35 -21.09
N ALA A 152 2.30 6.88 -20.13
CA ALA A 152 2.02 5.67 -19.36
C ALA A 152 0.74 5.81 -18.53
N MET A 153 0.46 7.02 -18.01
CA MET A 153 -0.82 7.31 -17.35
C MET A 153 -2.00 7.26 -18.32
N PHE A 154 -1.86 7.83 -19.53
CA PHE A 154 -2.87 7.69 -20.59
C PHE A 154 -3.13 6.21 -20.94
N ILE A 155 -2.07 5.41 -21.10
CA ILE A 155 -2.20 3.98 -21.41
C ILE A 155 -2.92 3.24 -20.27
N GLU A 156 -2.54 3.50 -19.02
CA GLU A 156 -3.18 2.96 -17.82
C GLU A 156 -4.67 3.28 -17.77
N ASP A 157 -5.04 4.56 -17.96
CA ASP A 157 -6.43 5.02 -17.94
C ASP A 157 -7.26 4.34 -19.04
N VAL A 158 -6.74 4.27 -20.27
CA VAL A 158 -7.43 3.66 -21.42
C VAL A 158 -7.61 2.15 -21.26
N TYR A 159 -6.63 1.44 -20.70
CA TYR A 159 -6.73 0.00 -20.48
C TYR A 159 -7.73 -0.35 -19.36
N GLN A 160 -7.79 0.48 -18.32
CA GLN A 160 -8.63 0.24 -17.14
C GLN A 160 -10.08 0.70 -17.31
N ASP A 161 -10.36 1.67 -18.19
CA ASP A 161 -11.71 2.17 -18.46
C ASP A 161 -12.27 1.68 -19.82
N PRO A 162 -13.23 0.73 -19.83
CA PRO A 162 -13.88 0.27 -21.05
C PRO A 162 -14.54 1.37 -21.89
N ASN A 163 -14.89 2.52 -21.30
CA ASN A 163 -15.52 3.63 -22.01
C ASN A 163 -14.53 4.42 -22.88
N LEU A 164 -13.25 4.43 -22.52
CA LEU A 164 -12.19 5.06 -23.31
C LEU A 164 -11.73 4.20 -24.48
N GLN A 165 -11.85 2.88 -24.36
CA GLN A 165 -11.30 1.93 -25.33
C GLN A 165 -11.80 2.14 -26.78
N PRO A 166 -13.09 2.38 -27.06
CA PRO A 166 -13.56 2.59 -28.43
C PRO A 166 -12.87 3.74 -29.16
N GLN A 167 -12.40 4.75 -28.43
CA GLN A 167 -11.77 5.94 -29.00
C GLN A 167 -10.25 5.87 -28.96
N TYR A 168 -9.66 5.37 -27.87
CA TYR A 168 -8.24 5.55 -27.57
C TYR A 168 -7.40 4.28 -27.56
N LEU A 169 -8.00 3.09 -27.62
CA LEU A 169 -7.24 1.83 -27.47
C LEU A 169 -6.16 1.64 -28.54
N ASN A 170 -6.42 2.06 -29.78
CA ASN A 170 -5.43 1.98 -30.85
C ASN A 170 -4.22 2.88 -30.60
N ASP A 171 -4.45 4.08 -30.06
CA ASP A 171 -3.39 5.02 -29.71
C ASP A 171 -2.61 4.52 -28.49
N ALA A 172 -3.29 4.00 -27.47
CA ALA A 172 -2.65 3.41 -26.29
C ALA A 172 -1.74 2.23 -26.69
N ASN A 173 -2.20 1.32 -27.55
CA ASN A 173 -1.40 0.22 -28.09
C ASN A 173 -0.18 0.73 -28.88
N ARG A 174 -0.36 1.77 -29.70
CA ARG A 174 0.73 2.38 -30.48
C ARG A 174 1.77 3.03 -29.57
N TYR A 175 1.33 3.74 -28.53
CA TYR A 175 2.21 4.41 -27.58
C TYR A 175 2.96 3.42 -26.70
N LEU A 176 2.30 2.33 -26.27
CA LEU A 176 2.95 1.22 -25.57
C LEU A 176 4.07 0.61 -26.43
N ALA A 177 3.81 0.34 -27.72
CA ALA A 177 4.81 -0.20 -28.63
C ALA A 177 6.03 0.73 -28.81
N ILE A 178 5.82 2.05 -28.80
CA ILE A 178 6.92 3.04 -28.85
C ILE A 178 7.73 3.00 -27.56
N ILE A 179 7.08 2.93 -26.40
CA ILE A 179 7.78 2.82 -25.11
C ILE A 179 8.59 1.52 -25.06
N ASP A 180 8.05 0.40 -25.54
CA ASP A 180 8.75 -0.88 -25.61
C ASP A 180 9.96 -0.84 -26.56
N GLU A 181 9.85 -0.16 -27.71
CA GLU A 181 10.98 0.09 -28.60
C GLU A 181 12.10 0.87 -27.89
N MET A 182 11.74 1.87 -27.09
CA MET A 182 12.71 2.67 -26.32
C MET A 182 13.35 1.88 -25.17
N LEU A 183 12.59 1.05 -24.46
CA LEU A 183 13.15 0.16 -23.44
C LEU A 183 14.11 -0.85 -24.07
N ALA A 184 13.77 -1.42 -25.24
CA ALA A 184 14.65 -2.31 -25.99
C ALA A 184 15.92 -1.61 -26.48
N LYS A 185 15.81 -0.34 -26.91
CA LYS A 185 16.96 0.52 -27.22
C LYS A 185 17.88 0.68 -26.01
N TRP A 186 17.34 0.99 -24.84
CA TRP A 186 18.12 1.17 -23.61
C TRP A 186 18.83 -0.13 -23.20
N ASP A 187 18.16 -1.27 -23.34
CA ASP A 187 18.76 -2.58 -23.07
C ASP A 187 19.90 -2.90 -24.05
N ALA A 188 19.67 -2.68 -25.35
CA ALA A 188 20.67 -2.93 -26.40
C ALA A 188 21.94 -2.06 -26.22
N ARG A 189 21.77 -0.86 -25.65
CA ARG A 189 22.86 0.06 -25.32
C ARG A 189 23.53 -0.22 -23.97
N ASN A 190 23.12 -1.29 -23.27
CA ASN A 190 23.55 -1.63 -21.91
C ASN A 190 23.41 -0.46 -20.92
N CYS A 191 22.34 0.32 -21.06
CA CYS A 191 22.09 1.45 -20.19
C CYS A 191 21.65 1.02 -18.78
N TRP A 192 21.14 -0.20 -18.62
CA TRP A 192 20.81 -0.74 -17.31
C TRP A 192 22.06 -1.27 -16.59
N ARG A 193 22.28 -0.81 -15.36
CA ARG A 193 23.31 -1.31 -14.44
C ARG A 193 22.65 -1.86 -13.19
N THR A 194 22.94 -3.12 -12.86
CA THR A 194 22.64 -3.67 -11.54
C THR A 194 23.63 -3.12 -10.51
N VAL A 195 23.11 -2.62 -9.39
CA VAL A 195 23.89 -2.07 -8.27
C VAL A 195 23.55 -2.91 -7.03
N GLY A 196 24.55 -3.56 -6.41
CA GLY A 196 24.29 -4.51 -5.32
C GLY A 196 23.55 -5.78 -5.78
N SER A 197 22.91 -6.49 -4.85
CA SER A 197 22.22 -7.78 -5.15
C SER A 197 20.90 -7.58 -5.89
N ASP A 198 20.14 -6.53 -5.57
CA ASP A 198 18.74 -6.40 -6.00
C ASP A 198 18.34 -4.99 -6.47
N ALA A 199 19.26 -4.01 -6.48
CA ALA A 199 19.00 -2.66 -6.99
C ALA A 199 19.48 -2.49 -8.44
N GLY A 200 18.94 -1.49 -9.12
CA GLY A 200 19.36 -1.15 -10.47
C GLY A 200 19.17 0.32 -10.79
N ILE A 201 19.95 0.81 -11.75
CA ILE A 201 19.92 2.18 -12.25
C ILE A 201 20.08 2.21 -13.77
N TYR A 202 19.70 3.34 -14.37
CA TYR A 202 20.04 3.65 -15.76
C TYR A 202 21.26 4.58 -15.83
N LEU A 203 22.23 4.25 -16.69
CA LEU A 203 23.43 5.03 -16.97
C LEU A 203 23.24 5.94 -18.19
N PHE A 204 24.05 7.00 -18.26
CA PHE A 204 24.34 7.66 -19.55
C PHE A 204 24.95 6.66 -20.53
N GLN A 205 24.54 6.74 -21.80
CA GLN A 205 24.88 5.77 -22.85
C GLN A 205 26.39 5.49 -22.98
N ASN A 206 26.75 4.31 -23.48
CA ASN A 206 28.09 3.74 -23.51
C ASN A 206 28.96 4.20 -24.71
N ASN A 207 29.20 5.51 -24.89
CA ASN A 207 30.34 5.95 -25.71
C ASN A 207 31.51 6.38 -24.79
N PRO A 208 32.41 5.45 -24.40
CA PRO A 208 33.43 5.70 -23.39
C PRO A 208 34.42 6.81 -23.76
N ASN A 209 34.47 7.22 -25.04
CA ASN A 209 35.41 8.21 -25.55
C ASN A 209 34.91 9.66 -25.42
N HIS A 210 33.60 9.87 -25.28
CA HIS A 210 32.99 11.20 -25.41
C HIS A 210 32.19 11.63 -24.17
N LEU A 211 32.01 10.75 -23.19
CA LEU A 211 31.28 11.05 -21.95
C LEU A 211 32.22 11.09 -20.76
N ARG A 212 31.86 11.92 -19.78
CA ARG A 212 32.47 11.85 -18.45
C ARG A 212 32.02 10.53 -17.81
N GLN A 213 32.89 9.53 -17.79
CA GLN A 213 32.60 8.20 -17.23
C GLN A 213 32.21 8.33 -15.73
N GLU A 214 31.31 7.44 -15.26
CA GLU A 214 30.94 7.21 -13.85
C GLU A 214 29.83 8.08 -13.21
N MET A 215 29.10 8.92 -13.96
CA MET A 215 27.94 9.64 -13.39
C MET A 215 26.62 8.85 -13.54
N SER A 216 25.90 8.65 -12.43
CA SER A 216 24.47 8.33 -12.45
C SER A 216 23.62 9.61 -12.51
N LEU A 217 22.32 9.42 -12.66
CA LEU A 217 21.32 10.48 -12.65
C LEU A 217 20.79 10.68 -11.23
N PRO A 218 20.20 11.84 -10.92
CA PRO A 218 19.60 12.08 -9.62
C PRO A 218 18.37 11.19 -9.39
N HIS A 219 18.09 10.89 -8.11
CA HIS A 219 17.04 9.95 -7.72
C HIS A 219 15.63 10.27 -8.23
N ASN A 220 15.26 11.54 -8.28
CA ASN A 220 13.96 12.00 -8.76
C ASN A 220 13.66 11.51 -10.19
N MET A 221 14.67 11.45 -11.05
CA MET A 221 14.53 10.97 -12.43
C MET A 221 14.28 9.46 -12.47
N TYR A 222 15.02 8.68 -11.67
CA TYR A 222 14.76 7.25 -11.52
C TYR A 222 13.39 6.99 -10.91
N GLY A 223 12.94 7.86 -10.00
CA GLY A 223 11.60 7.81 -9.43
C GLY A 223 10.51 7.97 -10.47
N GLU A 224 10.68 8.91 -11.41
CA GLU A 224 9.73 9.07 -12.51
C GLU A 224 9.70 7.87 -13.45
N MET A 225 10.87 7.28 -13.76
CA MET A 225 10.96 6.05 -14.55
C MET A 225 10.30 4.86 -13.83
N ALA A 226 10.54 4.69 -12.52
CA ALA A 226 9.92 3.64 -11.73
C ALA A 226 8.39 3.81 -11.67
N ARG A 227 7.93 5.04 -11.49
CA ARG A 227 6.50 5.39 -11.51
C ARG A 227 5.86 5.09 -12.87
N MET A 228 6.51 5.47 -13.96
CA MET A 228 6.11 5.14 -15.34
C MET A 228 5.96 3.61 -15.50
N LEU A 229 6.99 2.84 -15.15
CA LEU A 229 6.99 1.38 -15.22
C LEU A 229 5.86 0.75 -14.39
N MET A 230 5.59 1.27 -13.19
CA MET A 230 4.46 0.82 -12.37
C MET A 230 3.10 1.10 -13.05
N SER A 231 2.93 2.24 -13.73
CA SER A 231 1.69 2.52 -14.50
C SER A 231 1.55 1.55 -15.68
N LEU A 232 2.64 1.23 -16.39
CA LEU A 232 2.61 0.24 -17.47
C LEU A 232 2.29 -1.17 -16.95
N TYR A 233 2.81 -1.55 -15.78
CA TYR A 233 2.41 -2.78 -15.10
C TYR A 233 0.91 -2.76 -14.73
N GLY A 234 0.40 -1.66 -14.18
CA GLY A 234 -1.03 -1.49 -13.89
C GLY A 234 -1.93 -1.60 -15.12
N ALA A 235 -1.43 -1.21 -16.30
CA ALA A 235 -2.15 -1.33 -17.57
C ALA A 235 -2.11 -2.76 -18.15
N THR A 236 -0.94 -3.40 -18.10
CA THR A 236 -0.66 -4.61 -18.90
C THR A 236 -0.54 -5.90 -18.10
N ASN A 237 -0.37 -5.80 -16.78
CA ASN A 237 0.04 -6.87 -15.88
C ASN A 237 1.37 -7.56 -16.29
N ASN A 238 2.23 -6.88 -17.05
CA ASN A 238 3.52 -7.41 -17.46
C ASN A 238 4.56 -7.29 -16.34
N ALA A 239 4.93 -8.42 -15.75
CA ALA A 239 5.86 -8.51 -14.63
C ALA A 239 7.26 -7.93 -14.93
N ALA A 240 7.67 -7.84 -16.19
CA ALA A 240 8.97 -7.24 -16.55
C ALA A 240 9.05 -5.75 -16.20
N TYR A 241 7.94 -5.00 -16.31
CA TYR A 241 7.91 -3.61 -15.87
C TYR A 241 8.00 -3.50 -14.35
N LEU A 242 7.30 -4.38 -13.62
CA LEU A 242 7.32 -4.38 -12.16
C LEU A 242 8.70 -4.78 -11.61
N ASP A 243 9.39 -5.75 -12.21
CA ASP A 243 10.77 -6.10 -11.82
C ASP A 243 11.73 -4.91 -11.98
N ARG A 244 11.70 -4.22 -13.12
CA ARG A 244 12.51 -3.01 -13.34
C ARG A 244 12.17 -1.90 -12.35
N ALA A 245 10.88 -1.65 -12.12
CA ALA A 245 10.44 -0.67 -11.14
C ALA A 245 10.92 -1.03 -9.72
N THR A 246 10.80 -2.30 -9.32
CA THR A 246 11.24 -2.83 -8.03
C THR A 246 12.73 -2.57 -7.81
N ARG A 247 13.56 -2.84 -8.82
CA ARG A 247 15.01 -2.60 -8.74
C ARG A 247 15.38 -1.12 -8.64
N LEU A 248 14.65 -0.23 -9.32
CA LEU A 248 14.83 1.22 -9.20
C LEU A 248 14.41 1.72 -7.80
N VAL A 249 13.30 1.21 -7.27
CA VAL A 249 12.84 1.54 -5.92
C VAL A 249 13.80 0.97 -4.88
N GLN A 250 14.38 -0.21 -5.11
CA GLN A 250 15.42 -0.76 -4.23
C GLN A 250 16.66 0.13 -4.21
N ASN A 251 17.04 0.73 -5.34
CA ASN A 251 18.10 1.73 -5.35
C ASN A 251 17.74 2.97 -4.53
N PHE A 252 16.50 3.46 -4.65
CA PHE A 252 16.00 4.57 -3.83
C PHE A 252 16.04 4.22 -2.33
N ARG A 253 15.50 3.06 -1.92
CA ARG A 253 15.53 2.59 -0.52
C ARG A 253 16.96 2.47 0.02
N ASN A 254 17.89 1.95 -0.77
CA ASN A 254 19.29 1.79 -0.37
C ASN A 254 19.98 3.14 -0.08
N ASN A 255 19.48 4.23 -0.68
CA ASN A 255 20.00 5.57 -0.46
C ASN A 255 19.29 6.31 0.68
N LEU A 256 18.20 5.76 1.24
CA LEU A 256 17.57 6.27 2.45
C LEU A 256 18.41 5.89 3.69
N ILE A 257 18.92 6.90 4.38
CA ILE A 257 19.77 6.80 5.57
C ILE A 257 18.90 7.11 6.79
N PRO A 258 18.58 6.12 7.65
CA PRO A 258 17.78 6.36 8.84
C PRO A 258 18.50 7.30 9.81
N GLU A 259 17.85 8.39 10.22
CA GLU A 259 18.28 9.27 11.29
C GLU A 259 17.15 9.41 12.32
N GLY A 260 17.31 8.81 13.49
CA GLY A 260 16.28 8.83 14.53
C GLY A 260 14.96 8.20 14.05
N ASP A 261 13.90 9.01 13.97
CA ASP A 261 12.57 8.64 13.48
C ASP A 261 12.32 8.99 12.02
N HIS A 262 13.29 9.59 11.33
CA HIS A 262 13.22 10.05 9.93
C HIS A 262 14.34 9.47 9.05
N TYR A 263 14.42 9.95 7.81
CA TYR A 263 15.41 9.64 6.80
C TYR A 263 16.16 10.90 6.35
N ASN A 264 17.46 10.79 6.18
CA ASN A 264 18.22 11.56 5.18
C ASN A 264 18.46 10.67 3.97
N TRP A 265 18.96 11.21 2.85
CA TRP A 265 19.41 10.36 1.74
C TRP A 265 20.48 11.00 0.89
N HIS A 266 21.24 10.15 0.19
CA HIS A 266 22.10 10.57 -0.90
C HIS A 266 21.25 10.80 -2.14
N TYR A 267 21.44 11.94 -2.82
CA TYR A 267 20.64 12.29 -3.98
C TYR A 267 21.26 11.77 -5.28
N TRP A 268 22.60 11.62 -5.30
CA TRP A 268 23.37 11.03 -6.41
C TRP A 268 23.99 9.68 -6.04
N ASP A 269 24.18 8.81 -7.05
CA ASP A 269 24.87 7.52 -6.90
C ASP A 269 26.13 7.41 -7.82
N PRO A 270 27.36 7.30 -7.31
CA PRO A 270 27.71 7.34 -5.90
C PRO A 270 27.61 8.76 -5.35
N ALA A 271 27.44 8.88 -4.04
CA ALA A 271 27.41 10.17 -3.37
C ALA A 271 28.69 10.97 -3.66
N GLY A 272 28.53 12.19 -4.18
CA GLY A 272 29.63 13.08 -4.54
C GLY A 272 29.78 14.26 -3.55
N PRO A 273 30.79 15.13 -3.71
CA PRO A 273 30.91 16.36 -2.91
C PRO A 273 29.70 17.31 -2.99
N TRP A 274 28.84 17.10 -3.99
CA TRP A 274 27.57 17.77 -4.21
C TRP A 274 26.47 17.28 -3.26
N ASP A 275 26.59 16.07 -2.72
CA ASP A 275 25.69 15.54 -1.69
C ASP A 275 26.01 16.05 -0.29
N TYR A 276 27.09 16.81 -0.08
CA TYR A 276 27.52 17.26 1.25
C TYR A 276 27.80 18.77 1.34
N PHE A 277 27.34 19.42 2.41
CA PHE A 277 27.75 20.75 2.82
C PHE A 277 29.22 20.75 3.27
N SER A 278 29.84 21.93 3.35
CA SER A 278 31.26 22.05 3.75
C SER A 278 31.54 21.57 5.18
N ASN A 279 30.52 21.47 6.03
CA ASN A 279 30.61 20.97 7.39
C ASN A 279 30.49 19.43 7.48
N GLY A 280 30.22 18.73 6.36
CA GLY A 280 30.08 17.28 6.29
C GLY A 280 28.65 16.77 6.39
N ASP A 281 27.66 17.65 6.62
CA ASP A 281 26.25 17.29 6.58
C ASP A 281 25.82 17.06 5.13
N LEU A 282 24.78 16.26 4.90
CA LEU A 282 24.25 16.10 3.54
C LEU A 282 23.64 17.43 3.05
N LYS A 283 23.85 17.79 1.77
CA LYS A 283 23.27 18.94 1.05
C LYS A 283 21.83 18.72 0.65
N HIS A 284 21.48 17.47 0.32
CA HIS A 284 20.15 17.08 -0.10
C HIS A 284 19.30 16.31 0.94
N PRO A 285 19.30 16.63 2.26
CA PRO A 285 18.21 16.24 3.13
C PRO A 285 17.01 17.15 2.83
N ILE A 286 16.39 17.04 1.65
CA ILE A 286 15.21 17.87 1.32
C ILE A 286 15.49 19.41 1.46
N PHE A 287 16.76 19.87 1.46
CA PHE A 287 17.14 21.26 1.76
C PHE A 287 17.56 22.07 0.53
N ASP A 288 17.09 21.67 -0.65
CA ASP A 288 17.27 22.50 -1.85
C ASP A 288 16.06 23.43 -2.05
N GLU A 289 16.32 24.61 -2.60
CA GLU A 289 15.40 25.68 -2.97
C GLU A 289 14.41 25.29 -4.10
N HIS A 290 14.41 24.00 -4.49
CA HIS A 290 13.65 23.41 -5.59
C HIS A 290 12.59 22.42 -5.07
N GLY A 291 11.46 22.94 -4.59
CA GLY A 291 10.36 22.16 -3.99
C GLY A 291 9.75 21.04 -4.87
N SER A 292 9.95 21.06 -6.20
CA SER A 292 9.39 20.09 -7.14
C SER A 292 10.01 18.69 -7.06
N TYR A 293 11.26 18.54 -6.63
CA TYR A 293 11.94 17.23 -6.60
C TYR A 293 11.51 16.38 -5.40
N ARG A 294 11.25 17.03 -4.27
CA ARG A 294 10.75 16.39 -3.05
C ARG A 294 9.41 15.66 -3.26
N GLU A 295 8.49 16.29 -3.99
CA GLU A 295 7.18 15.72 -4.29
C GLU A 295 7.31 14.41 -5.07
N GLN A 296 8.24 14.36 -6.04
CA GLN A 296 8.46 13.20 -6.89
C GLN A 296 8.97 11.99 -6.11
N ASP A 297 9.92 12.21 -5.19
CA ASP A 297 10.49 11.17 -4.34
C ASP A 297 9.46 10.62 -3.33
N ILE A 298 8.62 11.48 -2.75
CA ILE A 298 7.52 11.05 -1.87
C ILE A 298 6.46 10.29 -2.68
N ALA A 299 6.10 10.78 -3.87
CA ALA A 299 5.14 10.12 -4.73
C ALA A 299 5.64 8.75 -5.22
N LEU A 300 6.95 8.61 -5.47
CA LEU A 300 7.59 7.32 -5.71
C LEU A 300 7.42 6.40 -4.50
N ALA A 301 7.77 6.87 -3.31
CA ALA A 301 7.72 6.07 -2.08
C ALA A 301 6.31 5.55 -1.80
N VAL A 302 5.31 6.42 -1.88
CA VAL A 302 3.90 6.06 -1.70
C VAL A 302 3.44 5.07 -2.77
N LYS A 303 3.78 5.30 -4.04
CA LYS A 303 3.38 4.40 -5.12
C LYS A 303 4.01 3.02 -4.95
N ALA A 304 5.31 2.95 -4.67
CA ALA A 304 6.00 1.68 -4.41
C ALA A 304 5.38 0.89 -3.26
N TYR A 305 5.08 1.55 -2.14
CA TYR A 305 4.39 0.94 -1.01
C TYR A 305 3.01 0.39 -1.39
N ARG A 306 2.22 1.10 -2.21
CA ARG A 306 0.91 0.63 -2.70
C ARG A 306 1.01 -0.60 -3.61
N TYR A 307 2.04 -0.66 -4.44
CA TYR A 307 2.32 -1.85 -5.25
C TYR A 307 2.90 -3.01 -4.42
N GLY A 308 3.15 -2.80 -3.12
CA GLY A 308 3.73 -3.80 -2.23
C GLY A 308 5.19 -4.11 -2.55
N ILE A 309 5.92 -3.17 -3.17
CA ILE A 309 7.31 -3.37 -3.58
C ILE A 309 8.26 -2.55 -2.72
N VAL A 310 9.31 -3.22 -2.23
CA VAL A 310 10.49 -2.65 -1.55
C VAL A 310 10.23 -1.92 -0.24
N LEU A 311 9.30 -0.95 -0.17
CA LEU A 311 9.07 -0.11 0.99
C LEU A 311 7.97 -0.70 1.89
N ASP A 312 8.24 -0.70 3.19
CA ASP A 312 7.34 -1.24 4.23
C ASP A 312 6.71 -0.13 5.11
N ASN A 313 5.89 -0.53 6.09
CA ASN A 313 5.23 0.40 7.01
C ASN A 313 6.22 1.26 7.81
N ASN A 314 7.40 0.72 8.16
CA ASN A 314 8.41 1.47 8.89
C ASN A 314 9.09 2.48 7.98
N ASP A 315 9.38 2.11 6.73
CA ASP A 315 9.91 3.04 5.74
C ASP A 315 8.95 4.20 5.51
N ILE A 316 7.68 3.91 5.27
CA ILE A 316 6.67 4.96 5.08
C ILE A 316 6.54 5.81 6.33
N THR A 317 6.47 5.22 7.53
CA THR A 317 6.43 5.99 8.79
C THR A 317 7.64 6.92 8.94
N ARG A 318 8.84 6.49 8.52
CA ARG A 318 10.04 7.33 8.53
C ARG A 318 9.98 8.43 7.48
N VAL A 319 9.50 8.16 6.26
CA VAL A 319 9.26 9.20 5.24
C VAL A 319 8.28 10.26 5.76
N ILE A 320 7.26 9.85 6.52
CA ILE A 320 6.31 10.73 7.21
C ILE A 320 7.01 11.61 8.24
N ASN A 321 7.79 11.01 9.13
CA ASN A 321 8.49 11.73 10.17
C ASN A 321 9.58 12.64 9.61
N THR A 322 10.20 12.26 8.48
CA THR A 322 11.16 13.10 7.75
C THR A 322 10.51 14.40 7.34
N THR A 323 9.36 14.30 6.68
CA THR A 323 8.52 15.44 6.33
C THR A 323 8.20 16.30 7.55
N ARG A 324 7.93 15.71 8.72
CA ARG A 324 7.58 16.44 9.96
C ARG A 324 8.77 17.07 10.67
N SER A 325 9.91 16.40 10.71
CA SER A 325 11.13 16.84 11.40
C SER A 325 11.65 18.14 10.79
N ILE A 326 11.72 18.18 9.46
CA ILE A 326 12.12 19.35 8.66
C ILE A 326 11.24 20.57 8.95
N TRP A 327 9.97 20.34 9.25
CA TRP A 327 8.98 21.39 9.51
C TRP A 327 9.02 21.98 10.92
N ASN A 328 9.66 21.29 11.88
CA ASN A 328 9.62 21.68 13.30
C ASN A 328 10.95 22.24 13.85
N ASP A 329 12.02 22.34 13.03
CA ASP A 329 13.28 22.93 13.47
C ASP A 329 13.24 24.47 13.47
N ALA A 330 13.19 25.05 14.67
CA ALA A 330 13.07 26.49 14.89
C ALA A 330 14.36 27.29 14.61
N THR A 331 15.49 26.64 14.30
CA THR A 331 16.75 27.34 13.99
C THR A 331 16.88 27.77 12.52
N PHE A 332 15.94 27.34 11.66
CA PHE A 332 15.99 27.50 10.20
C PHE A 332 15.22 28.72 9.64
N PHE A 333 14.65 29.56 10.52
CA PHE A 333 13.71 30.65 10.19
C PHE A 333 14.28 31.89 9.47
N ASP A 334 15.48 31.85 8.87
CA ASP A 334 16.11 33.05 8.27
C ASP A 334 16.04 33.12 6.73
N LEU A 335 15.17 32.33 6.10
CA LEU A 335 14.80 32.49 4.68
C LEU A 335 13.28 32.63 4.56
N GLY A 336 12.81 33.87 4.40
CA GLY A 336 11.40 34.27 4.47
C GLY A 336 10.51 33.84 3.30
N TRP A 337 10.44 32.53 3.00
CA TRP A 337 9.72 32.01 1.82
C TRP A 337 8.99 30.67 2.00
N VAL A 338 8.65 30.22 3.22
CA VAL A 338 7.90 28.96 3.38
C VAL A 338 6.60 29.19 4.14
N ASP A 339 5.47 28.82 3.50
CA ASP A 339 4.09 29.02 3.97
C ASP A 339 3.56 27.75 4.67
N GLU A 340 2.87 27.94 5.81
CA GLU A 340 2.35 26.94 6.75
C GLU A 340 1.40 25.88 6.11
N THR A 341 0.98 26.14 4.87
CA THR A 341 0.09 25.34 4.02
C THR A 341 0.74 24.05 3.46
N GLU A 342 2.03 24.08 3.08
CA GLU A 342 2.75 22.92 2.51
C GLU A 342 3.01 21.80 3.55
N ARG A 343 3.01 22.15 4.85
CA ARG A 343 3.09 21.19 5.98
C ARG A 343 1.87 20.29 6.05
N ILE A 344 0.70 20.90 5.91
CA ILE A 344 -0.59 20.25 6.08
C ILE A 344 -0.84 19.28 4.93
N GLU A 345 -0.48 19.65 3.70
CA GLU A 345 -0.61 18.77 2.52
C GLU A 345 0.29 17.53 2.63
N THR A 346 1.54 17.69 3.06
CA THR A 346 2.45 16.53 3.19
C THR A 346 2.04 15.62 4.36
N GLU A 347 1.52 16.17 5.48
CA GLU A 347 1.01 15.40 6.61
C GLU A 347 -0.36 14.72 6.33
N THR A 348 -1.18 15.25 5.42
CA THR A 348 -2.48 14.66 5.02
C THR A 348 -2.36 13.59 3.94
N MET A 349 -1.38 13.70 3.03
CA MET A 349 -1.06 12.64 2.04
C MET A 349 -0.57 11.34 2.69
N LEU A 350 -0.16 11.42 3.96
CA LEU A 350 0.51 10.37 4.70
C LEU A 350 -0.36 9.73 5.80
N LEU A 351 -1.56 10.26 6.05
CA LEU A 351 -2.43 9.80 7.14
C LEU A 351 -3.89 9.50 6.75
N ASN A 352 -4.32 9.78 5.52
CA ASN A 352 -5.68 9.45 5.07
C ASN A 352 -5.69 8.75 3.70
N GLU A 353 -6.43 7.65 3.67
CA GLU A 353 -7.13 7.10 2.50
C GLU A 353 -7.72 8.25 1.63
N GLN A 354 -7.63 8.09 0.29
CA GLN A 354 -7.82 9.04 -0.85
C GLN A 354 -9.14 9.90 -0.84
N PRO A 355 -9.44 10.78 -1.85
CA PRO A 355 -8.74 11.86 -2.58
C PRO A 355 -9.47 13.25 -2.48
N GLY A 356 -8.78 14.41 -2.61
CA GLY A 356 -9.46 15.72 -2.80
C GLY A 356 -8.78 17.04 -2.35
N TRP A 357 -7.64 17.38 -2.97
CA TRP A 357 -7.03 18.71 -3.31
C TRP A 357 -7.41 20.05 -2.59
N GLY A 358 -6.49 20.66 -1.79
CA GLY A 358 -5.56 21.72 -2.25
C GLY A 358 -5.47 23.17 -1.64
N TRP A 359 -4.23 23.72 -1.50
CA TRP A 359 -3.69 25.08 -1.88
C TRP A 359 -2.14 25.08 -2.09
N LEU A 360 -1.60 24.51 -3.18
CA LEU A 360 -0.31 24.86 -3.76
C LEU A 360 -0.48 26.22 -4.45
N ASN A 361 0.39 27.20 -4.19
CA ASN A 361 0.91 27.97 -5.32
C ASN A 361 2.28 28.64 -5.14
N ASN A 362 3.33 27.84 -5.33
CA ASN A 362 4.25 28.08 -6.46
C ASN A 362 3.83 27.21 -7.70
N ALA A 363 2.52 27.05 -7.92
CA ALA A 363 1.87 26.05 -8.78
C ALA A 363 0.82 26.70 -9.74
N PRO A 364 -0.20 25.94 -10.18
CA PRO A 364 -1.59 26.43 -10.13
C PRO A 364 -2.50 25.58 -9.24
N HIS A 365 -2.74 26.00 -8.00
CA HIS A 365 -4.08 25.93 -7.43
C HIS A 365 -4.83 27.15 -7.87
N PHE A 366 -5.80 26.86 -8.73
CA PHE A 366 -7.07 27.54 -8.71
C PHE A 366 -8.16 26.46 -8.65
N LEU A 367 -8.33 25.87 -7.47
CA LEU A 367 -9.65 25.51 -6.95
C LEU A 367 -9.44 25.12 -5.48
N TRP A 368 -9.86 25.99 -4.55
CA TRP A 368 -10.53 25.63 -3.28
C TRP A 368 -10.61 26.79 -2.28
N LEU A 369 -11.07 27.96 -2.75
CA LEU A 369 -11.56 29.02 -1.85
C LEU A 369 -12.60 29.88 -2.57
N SER A 370 -13.53 29.20 -3.22
CA SER A 370 -14.98 29.46 -3.16
C SER A 370 -15.69 28.45 -4.05
N LEU A 371 -15.61 27.19 -3.66
CA LEU A 371 -16.67 26.26 -3.93
C LEU A 371 -16.74 25.47 -2.61
N GLU A 372 -17.71 25.65 -1.69
CA GLU A 372 -19.08 25.22 -1.99
C GLU A 372 -18.98 24.27 -3.17
N ASN A 373 -18.91 22.94 -3.02
CA ASN A 373 -19.43 22.19 -4.15
C ASN A 373 -20.87 22.72 -4.26
N THR A 374 -21.13 23.72 -5.10
CA THR A 374 -22.47 24.29 -5.20
C THR A 374 -23.36 23.22 -5.84
N GLY A 375 -22.71 22.21 -6.45
CA GLY A 375 -23.28 20.93 -6.76
C GLY A 375 -23.15 19.93 -5.61
N LEU A 376 -24.10 19.06 -5.54
CA LEU A 376 -24.10 17.88 -4.71
C LEU A 376 -22.90 16.94 -5.03
N TYR A 377 -22.41 16.17 -4.05
CA TYR A 377 -21.52 15.01 -4.30
C TYR A 377 -21.70 13.87 -3.29
N VAL A 378 -21.30 12.67 -3.69
CA VAL A 378 -21.24 11.48 -2.83
C VAL A 378 -19.94 11.51 -2.00
N GLN A 379 -20.05 11.47 -0.67
CA GLN A 379 -18.92 11.39 0.26
C GLN A 379 -18.42 9.97 0.50
N THR A 380 -19.32 8.98 0.50
CA THR A 380 -18.94 7.57 0.69
C THR A 380 -17.97 7.13 -0.39
N LEU A 381 -16.78 6.65 0.00
CA LEU A 381 -15.72 6.19 -0.90
C LEU A 381 -15.66 4.67 -0.99
N GLU A 382 -15.92 4.01 0.13
CA GLU A 382 -15.90 2.56 0.27
C GLU A 382 -17.03 2.12 1.19
N LEU A 383 -17.43 0.87 1.04
CA LEU A 383 -18.49 0.26 1.83
C LEU A 383 -17.90 -0.87 2.68
N PRO A 384 -18.28 -0.99 3.96
CA PRO A 384 -17.91 -2.13 4.77
C PRO A 384 -18.34 -3.42 4.07
N TYR A 385 -17.56 -4.48 4.27
CA TYR A 385 -17.92 -5.79 3.79
C TYR A 385 -19.20 -6.31 4.46
N GLY A 386 -19.96 -7.12 3.75
CA GLY A 386 -21.10 -7.85 4.31
C GLY A 386 -20.77 -9.33 4.50
N THR A 387 -21.57 -10.01 5.31
CA THR A 387 -21.56 -11.48 5.39
C THR A 387 -22.94 -11.94 4.92
N GLN A 388 -22.99 -12.97 4.07
CA GLN A 388 -24.24 -13.57 3.64
C GLN A 388 -25.09 -13.95 4.87
N GLY A 389 -26.42 -13.85 4.78
CA GLY A 389 -27.34 -14.10 5.89
C GLY A 389 -27.39 -13.01 6.97
N GLU A 390 -26.28 -12.32 7.24
CA GLU A 390 -26.15 -11.33 8.30
C GLU A 390 -26.76 -9.98 7.95
N ALA A 391 -27.29 -9.28 8.95
CA ALA A 391 -27.85 -7.95 8.75
C ALA A 391 -26.73 -6.96 8.40
N TYR A 392 -26.86 -6.34 7.23
CA TYR A 392 -26.02 -5.25 6.76
C TYR A 392 -26.78 -3.94 6.87
N THR A 393 -26.12 -2.90 7.38
CA THR A 393 -26.65 -1.54 7.32
C THR A 393 -25.52 -0.55 7.12
N TYR A 394 -25.68 0.33 6.13
CA TYR A 394 -24.77 1.43 5.88
C TYR A 394 -25.54 2.60 5.27
N THR A 395 -25.28 3.83 5.72
CA THR A 395 -25.94 5.01 5.14
C THR A 395 -24.95 5.82 4.33
N LEU A 396 -25.17 5.85 3.02
CA LEU A 396 -24.42 6.67 2.08
C LEU A 396 -24.48 8.14 2.50
N GLN A 397 -23.34 8.79 2.46
CA GLN A 397 -23.22 10.20 2.81
C GLN A 397 -23.02 11.03 1.54
N ALA A 398 -23.65 12.20 1.50
CA ALA A 398 -23.46 13.21 0.47
C ALA A 398 -23.28 14.57 1.12
N SER A 399 -22.69 15.50 0.38
CA SER A 399 -22.50 16.85 0.87
C SER A 399 -22.69 17.91 -0.20
N ASN A 400 -22.88 19.11 0.31
CA ASN A 400 -23.02 20.37 -0.42
C ASN A 400 -24.21 20.48 -1.40
N GLY A 401 -25.25 19.63 -1.28
CA GLY A 401 -26.56 19.90 -1.87
C GLY A 401 -27.58 20.39 -0.82
N GLU A 402 -28.78 20.78 -1.24
CA GLU A 402 -29.87 21.07 -0.29
C GLU A 402 -30.61 19.79 0.10
N GLY A 403 -30.53 19.42 1.38
CA GLY A 403 -31.33 18.32 1.91
C GLY A 403 -32.84 18.58 1.77
N PRO A 404 -33.67 17.52 1.68
CA PRO A 404 -33.30 16.11 1.79
C PRO A 404 -32.64 15.53 0.53
N TYR A 405 -31.69 14.62 0.73
CA TYR A 405 -31.07 13.88 -0.36
C TYR A 405 -31.89 12.62 -0.71
N SER A 406 -32.03 12.35 -1.99
CA SER A 406 -32.63 11.14 -2.54
C SER A 406 -31.57 10.32 -3.28
N TRP A 407 -31.46 9.03 -2.98
CA TRP A 407 -30.47 8.13 -3.56
C TRP A 407 -31.11 7.07 -4.44
N GLN A 408 -30.43 6.72 -5.53
CA GLN A 408 -30.81 5.62 -6.41
C GLN A 408 -29.59 4.90 -6.98
N LEU A 409 -29.79 3.67 -7.46
CA LEU A 409 -28.80 2.94 -8.25
C LEU A 409 -28.99 3.30 -9.72
N THR A 410 -27.92 3.71 -10.40
CA THR A 410 -27.94 4.02 -11.84
C THR A 410 -27.31 2.94 -12.70
N SER A 411 -26.43 2.12 -12.12
CA SER A 411 -25.80 0.97 -12.78
C SER A 411 -25.43 -0.14 -11.79
N GLY A 412 -25.24 -1.36 -12.29
CA GLY A 412 -24.92 -2.53 -11.48
C GLY A 412 -26.08 -3.00 -10.60
N SER A 413 -25.77 -3.80 -9.59
CA SER A 413 -26.75 -4.30 -8.63
C SER A 413 -26.12 -4.48 -7.26
N LEU A 414 -26.86 -4.12 -6.21
CA LEU A 414 -26.52 -4.52 -4.86
C LEU A 414 -26.51 -6.05 -4.73
N PRO A 415 -25.78 -6.60 -3.73
CA PRO A 415 -25.95 -7.99 -3.34
C PRO A 415 -27.43 -8.33 -3.11
N GLY A 416 -27.86 -9.50 -3.59
CA GLY A 416 -29.26 -9.94 -3.39
C GLY A 416 -29.63 -9.89 -1.91
N GLY A 417 -30.81 -9.36 -1.57
CA GLY A 417 -31.25 -9.19 -0.18
C GLY A 417 -30.83 -7.89 0.49
N LEU A 418 -29.96 -7.09 -0.13
CA LEU A 418 -29.74 -5.69 0.22
C LEU A 418 -30.61 -4.76 -0.64
N ASN A 419 -31.07 -3.67 -0.04
CA ASN A 419 -31.83 -2.63 -0.73
C ASN A 419 -31.24 -1.26 -0.41
N LEU A 420 -31.15 -0.39 -1.41
CA LEU A 420 -30.87 1.03 -1.23
C LEU A 420 -32.21 1.77 -1.03
N ALA A 421 -32.42 2.32 0.16
CA ALA A 421 -33.52 3.25 0.42
C ALA A 421 -33.21 4.62 -0.19
N SER A 422 -34.24 5.40 -0.52
CA SER A 422 -34.07 6.76 -1.03
C SER A 422 -33.34 7.68 -0.06
N SER A 423 -33.30 7.36 1.24
CA SER A 423 -32.49 8.08 2.24
C SER A 423 -30.98 7.87 2.12
N GLY A 424 -30.53 6.97 1.24
CA GLY A 424 -29.12 6.57 1.13
C GLY A 424 -28.76 5.37 2.00
N GLN A 425 -29.71 4.85 2.79
CA GLN A 425 -29.46 3.65 3.61
C GLN A 425 -29.49 2.39 2.75
N ILE A 426 -28.34 1.73 2.63
CA ILE A 426 -28.22 0.34 2.18
C ILE A 426 -28.51 -0.54 3.39
N SER A 427 -29.53 -1.38 3.29
CA SER A 427 -29.86 -2.31 4.38
C SER A 427 -30.51 -3.60 3.90
N GLY A 428 -30.41 -4.64 4.73
CA GLY A 428 -30.98 -5.96 4.48
C GLY A 428 -30.02 -7.06 4.91
N SER A 429 -30.22 -8.27 4.42
CA SER A 429 -29.30 -9.38 4.64
C SER A 429 -28.87 -9.92 3.28
N PRO A 430 -27.57 -9.89 2.92
CA PRO A 430 -27.14 -10.30 1.61
C PRO A 430 -27.28 -11.83 1.48
N THR A 431 -27.72 -12.34 0.33
CA THR A 431 -28.09 -13.76 0.16
C THR A 431 -27.02 -14.59 -0.52
N THR A 432 -26.03 -13.93 -1.12
CA THR A 432 -25.01 -14.58 -1.96
C THR A 432 -23.67 -13.89 -1.75
N ALA A 433 -22.62 -14.68 -1.53
CA ALA A 433 -21.24 -14.21 -1.45
C ALA A 433 -20.70 -13.75 -2.81
N GLY A 434 -19.77 -12.79 -2.80
CA GLY A 434 -19.13 -12.27 -3.99
C GLY A 434 -18.82 -10.78 -3.90
N ILE A 435 -18.15 -10.25 -4.93
CA ILE A 435 -17.93 -8.82 -5.11
C ILE A 435 -19.04 -8.27 -5.98
N TYR A 436 -19.72 -7.23 -5.50
CA TYR A 436 -20.78 -6.54 -6.20
C TYR A 436 -20.35 -5.10 -6.45
N THR A 437 -20.19 -4.72 -7.71
CA THR A 437 -19.90 -3.34 -8.13
C THR A 437 -21.18 -2.68 -8.64
N PHE A 438 -21.39 -1.42 -8.27
CA PHE A 438 -22.58 -0.66 -8.65
C PHE A 438 -22.34 0.85 -8.57
N THR A 439 -23.12 1.62 -9.32
CA THR A 439 -23.08 3.09 -9.30
C THR A 439 -24.28 3.62 -8.51
N VAL A 440 -24.01 4.46 -7.51
CA VAL A 440 -25.04 5.20 -6.78
C VAL A 440 -25.10 6.63 -7.30
N GLU A 441 -26.31 7.17 -7.41
CA GLU A 441 -26.58 8.58 -7.67
C GLU A 441 -27.35 9.18 -6.50
N VAL A 442 -26.90 10.34 -6.03
CA VAL A 442 -27.63 11.18 -5.09
C VAL A 442 -28.25 12.34 -5.85
N THR A 443 -29.46 12.74 -5.47
CA THR A 443 -30.19 13.92 -5.96
C THR A 443 -30.56 14.80 -4.76
N ASP A 444 -30.41 16.11 -4.86
CA ASP A 444 -30.81 17.05 -3.82
C ASP A 444 -32.19 17.67 -4.09
N ASN A 445 -32.67 18.52 -3.17
CA ASN A 445 -33.98 19.16 -3.28
C ASN A 445 -34.08 20.22 -4.40
N GLN A 446 -32.96 20.57 -5.05
CA GLN A 446 -32.93 21.45 -6.23
C GLN A 446 -32.77 20.66 -7.55
N ASN A 447 -32.85 19.32 -7.50
CA ASN A 447 -32.63 18.39 -8.61
C ASN A 447 -31.19 18.39 -9.16
N ALA A 448 -30.20 18.83 -8.37
CA ALA A 448 -28.81 18.57 -8.69
C ALA A 448 -28.52 17.08 -8.43
N THR A 449 -27.73 16.44 -9.28
CA THR A 449 -27.35 15.02 -9.13
C THR A 449 -25.84 14.83 -9.07
N ALA A 450 -25.41 13.75 -8.41
CA ALA A 450 -24.02 13.31 -8.41
C ALA A 450 -23.92 11.79 -8.27
N SER A 451 -23.00 11.18 -9.02
CA SER A 451 -22.83 9.73 -9.05
C SER A 451 -21.46 9.27 -8.56
N ARG A 452 -21.38 8.03 -8.06
CA ARG A 452 -20.12 7.36 -7.70
C ARG A 452 -20.23 5.84 -7.82
N ASP A 453 -19.16 5.23 -8.32
CA ASP A 453 -19.00 3.78 -8.31
C ASP A 453 -18.55 3.30 -6.93
N LEU A 454 -19.21 2.27 -6.42
CA LEU A 454 -18.92 1.63 -5.15
C LEU A 454 -18.88 0.12 -5.35
N SER A 455 -18.25 -0.57 -4.41
CA SER A 455 -18.29 -2.03 -4.34
C SER A 455 -18.62 -2.50 -2.93
N ILE A 456 -19.34 -3.62 -2.84
CA ILE A 456 -19.52 -4.38 -1.59
C ILE A 456 -18.99 -5.79 -1.84
N GLN A 457 -17.98 -6.20 -1.08
CA GLN A 457 -17.61 -7.60 -0.95
C GLN A 457 -18.50 -8.25 0.12
N ILE A 458 -19.19 -9.32 -0.28
CA ILE A 458 -19.95 -10.19 0.61
C ILE A 458 -19.14 -11.46 0.82
N PHE A 459 -18.82 -11.75 2.07
CA PHE A 459 -18.26 -13.03 2.47
C PHE A 459 -19.38 -14.07 2.59
N PRO A 460 -19.11 -15.35 2.32
CA PRO A 460 -20.08 -16.41 2.56
C PRO A 460 -20.48 -16.46 4.04
N ASP A 461 -21.73 -16.88 4.27
CA ASP A 461 -22.26 -17.23 5.60
C ASP A 461 -21.69 -18.60 5.93
N ASP A 462 -20.39 -18.63 6.10
CA ASP A 462 -19.69 -19.84 6.45
C ASP A 462 -19.16 -19.64 7.87
N PRO A 463 -19.80 -20.27 8.88
CA PRO A 463 -19.17 -20.40 10.16
C PRO A 463 -17.99 -21.35 9.94
N VAL A 464 -16.85 -20.79 9.58
CA VAL A 464 -15.55 -21.49 9.54
C VAL A 464 -15.38 -22.30 10.85
N ALA A 465 -15.92 -21.77 11.96
CA ALA A 465 -16.09 -22.43 13.26
C ALA A 465 -16.70 -23.85 13.20
N ASN A 466 -17.71 -24.11 12.36
CA ASN A 466 -18.33 -25.44 12.21
C ASN A 466 -17.39 -26.48 11.60
N PHE A 467 -16.33 -26.02 10.94
CA PHE A 467 -15.32 -26.88 10.32
C PHE A 467 -14.02 -26.91 11.13
N VAL A 468 -13.92 -26.18 12.24
CA VAL A 468 -12.75 -26.23 13.13
C VAL A 468 -12.72 -27.60 13.81
N MET A 469 -11.66 -28.35 13.54
CA MET A 469 -11.36 -29.62 14.20
C MET A 469 -10.56 -29.43 15.48
N ALA A 470 -9.63 -28.46 15.47
CA ALA A 470 -8.79 -28.11 16.59
C ALA A 470 -8.43 -26.63 16.51
N SER A 471 -8.31 -25.96 17.65
CA SER A 471 -7.88 -24.58 17.75
C SER A 471 -7.12 -24.35 19.05
N TRP A 472 -5.86 -23.94 18.91
CA TRP A 472 -4.96 -23.61 20.00
C TRP A 472 -4.61 -22.13 19.93
N ALA A 473 -5.03 -21.38 20.94
CA ALA A 473 -4.75 -19.96 21.05
C ALA A 473 -3.33 -19.66 21.57
N PHE A 474 -2.71 -20.60 22.29
CA PHE A 474 -1.41 -20.42 22.96
C PHE A 474 -1.39 -19.31 24.03
N ASP A 475 -2.53 -19.08 24.66
CA ASP A 475 -2.77 -18.00 25.65
C ASP A 475 -2.53 -18.42 27.10
N GLU A 476 -2.17 -19.67 27.34
CA GLU A 476 -1.89 -20.16 28.67
C GLU A 476 -0.69 -19.45 29.30
N THR A 477 -0.76 -19.25 30.61
CA THR A 477 0.29 -18.54 31.35
C THR A 477 1.20 -19.46 32.15
N ALA A 478 0.86 -20.75 32.26
CA ALA A 478 1.59 -21.75 33.03
C ALA A 478 1.10 -23.18 32.75
N GLY A 479 1.92 -24.17 33.13
CA GLY A 479 1.60 -25.59 33.00
C GLY A 479 2.10 -26.21 31.71
N ASN A 480 1.84 -27.49 31.51
CA ASN A 480 2.37 -28.25 30.36
C ASN A 480 1.27 -28.66 29.37
N ASN A 481 0.06 -28.16 29.51
CA ASN A 481 -1.05 -28.51 28.61
C ASN A 481 -1.33 -27.34 27.68
N LEU A 482 -1.33 -27.60 26.37
CA LEU A 482 -1.86 -26.70 25.36
C LEU A 482 -3.34 -27.03 25.18
N VAL A 483 -4.24 -26.12 25.55
CA VAL A 483 -5.68 -26.35 25.50
C VAL A 483 -6.21 -26.11 24.09
N ASP A 484 -6.89 -27.11 23.56
CA ASP A 484 -7.72 -26.97 22.36
C ASP A 484 -9.08 -26.42 22.76
N SER A 485 -9.46 -25.28 22.20
CA SER A 485 -10.75 -24.62 22.47
C SER A 485 -11.96 -25.44 22.01
N THR A 486 -11.77 -26.38 21.07
CA THR A 486 -12.83 -27.34 20.69
C THR A 486 -12.97 -28.50 21.68
N GLY A 487 -11.98 -28.68 22.58
CA GLY A 487 -11.94 -29.72 23.60
C GLY A 487 -11.53 -31.11 23.10
N ASN A 488 -11.10 -31.25 21.83
CA ASN A 488 -10.86 -32.55 21.22
C ASN A 488 -9.38 -32.98 21.23
N PHE A 489 -8.46 -32.02 21.10
CA PHE A 489 -7.05 -32.29 20.83
C PHE A 489 -6.11 -31.44 21.71
N ASN A 490 -6.28 -31.51 23.04
CA ASN A 490 -5.31 -30.89 23.94
C ASN A 490 -3.90 -31.48 23.72
N GLY A 491 -2.89 -30.63 23.68
CA GLY A 491 -1.50 -31.00 23.53
C GLY A 491 -0.75 -31.07 24.86
N LEU A 492 0.32 -31.85 24.89
CA LEU A 492 1.26 -31.91 26.02
C LEU A 492 2.60 -31.32 25.60
N LEU A 493 3.07 -30.30 26.31
CA LEU A 493 4.38 -29.69 26.12
C LEU A 493 5.46 -30.69 26.55
N MET A 494 6.41 -30.94 25.64
CA MET A 494 7.49 -31.89 25.81
C MET A 494 8.83 -31.18 25.64
N ASN A 495 9.79 -31.54 26.48
CA ASN A 495 11.17 -31.04 26.51
C ASN A 495 11.40 -29.58 26.93
N GLY A 496 10.37 -28.74 27.01
CA GLY A 496 10.53 -27.41 27.58
C GLY A 496 9.91 -26.20 26.88
N PRO A 497 8.90 -26.28 25.98
CA PRO A 497 8.26 -25.09 25.43
C PRO A 497 7.81 -24.13 26.55
N GLN A 498 7.99 -22.83 26.34
CA GLN A 498 7.74 -21.80 27.35
C GLN A 498 6.61 -20.87 26.94
N TRP A 499 5.62 -20.70 27.82
CA TRP A 499 4.56 -19.70 27.64
C TRP A 499 5.13 -18.28 27.64
N ARG A 500 4.64 -17.45 26.70
CA ARG A 500 5.00 -16.04 26.56
C ARG A 500 3.77 -15.14 26.61
N PRO A 501 3.16 -14.95 27.79
CA PRO A 501 1.99 -14.09 27.93
C PRO A 501 2.32 -12.64 27.55
N GLY A 502 1.54 -12.06 26.64
CA GLY A 502 1.74 -10.69 26.17
C GLY A 502 2.71 -10.53 24.99
N GLU A 503 3.35 -11.61 24.53
CA GLU A 503 4.29 -11.57 23.39
C GLU A 503 3.69 -12.14 22.09
N GLY A 504 2.48 -12.71 22.15
CA GLY A 504 1.76 -13.22 20.98
C GLY A 504 1.18 -12.13 20.09
N ILE A 505 0.75 -12.51 18.89
CA ILE A 505 -0.03 -11.64 18.02
C ILE A 505 -1.42 -11.37 18.62
N PHE A 506 -1.94 -12.32 19.41
CA PHE A 506 -3.17 -12.17 20.21
C PHE A 506 -2.95 -12.69 21.63
N ASN A 507 -2.83 -11.79 22.60
CA ASN A 507 -2.52 -12.11 24.00
C ASN A 507 -1.19 -12.86 24.19
N GLY A 508 -1.15 -14.18 24.11
CA GLY A 508 0.02 -15.01 24.43
C GLY A 508 0.57 -15.78 23.22
N ALA A 509 1.74 -16.39 23.41
CA ALA A 509 2.30 -17.32 22.45
C ALA A 509 3.04 -18.44 23.18
N LEU A 510 3.39 -19.49 22.46
CA LEU A 510 4.27 -20.54 22.95
C LEU A 510 5.61 -20.47 22.24
N ALA A 511 6.69 -20.37 23.03
CA ALA A 511 8.06 -20.34 22.56
C ALA A 511 8.68 -21.74 22.50
N PHE A 512 9.42 -21.99 21.44
CA PHE A 512 10.20 -23.20 21.17
C PHE A 512 11.67 -22.80 21.05
N ASP A 513 12.57 -23.60 21.59
CA ASP A 513 13.99 -23.26 21.78
C ASP A 513 14.94 -23.69 20.64
N GLY A 514 14.41 -24.16 19.50
CA GLY A 514 15.23 -24.62 18.38
C GLY A 514 16.04 -25.89 18.64
N SER A 515 15.85 -26.58 19.77
CA SER A 515 16.69 -27.73 20.14
C SER A 515 15.93 -29.05 20.09
N ASN A 516 14.85 -29.18 20.85
CA ASN A 516 14.05 -30.41 20.89
C ASN A 516 12.63 -30.21 21.44
N ASP A 517 12.21 -28.98 21.65
CA ASP A 517 10.89 -28.61 22.13
C ASP A 517 9.79 -29.03 21.15
N TYR A 518 8.69 -29.58 21.67
CA TYR A 518 7.49 -29.86 20.87
C TYR A 518 6.24 -29.97 21.74
N VAL A 519 5.08 -29.85 21.11
CA VAL A 519 3.80 -30.23 21.72
C VAL A 519 3.35 -31.55 21.11
N ASP A 520 3.17 -32.57 21.95
CA ASP A 520 2.63 -33.86 21.55
C ASP A 520 1.09 -33.79 21.45
N LEU A 521 0.56 -34.06 20.27
CA LEU A 521 -0.88 -34.16 19.99
C LEU A 521 -1.35 -35.63 19.86
N GLY A 522 -0.47 -36.59 20.14
CA GLY A 522 -0.73 -38.02 20.02
C GLY A 522 -1.13 -38.43 18.60
N GLY A 523 -2.07 -39.35 18.48
CA GLY A 523 -2.54 -39.89 17.20
C GLY A 523 -3.48 -38.99 16.39
N MET A 524 -3.47 -37.66 16.62
CA MET A 524 -4.36 -36.71 15.94
C MET A 524 -4.31 -36.90 14.41
N ASN A 525 -5.48 -36.77 13.79
CA ASN A 525 -5.70 -36.94 12.35
C ASN A 525 -6.21 -35.62 11.77
N PHE A 526 -5.86 -35.32 10.52
CA PHE A 526 -6.11 -34.02 9.89
C PHE A 526 -7.19 -34.10 8.83
N GLY A 527 -8.09 -33.12 8.78
CA GLY A 527 -9.06 -32.99 7.70
C GLY A 527 -10.27 -33.92 7.78
N GLY A 528 -11.14 -33.79 6.78
CA GLY A 528 -12.31 -34.62 6.56
C GLY A 528 -12.22 -35.38 5.22
N PRO A 529 -13.30 -36.05 4.78
CA PRO A 529 -13.29 -36.90 3.59
C PRO A 529 -12.91 -36.16 2.29
N ASN A 530 -13.06 -34.84 2.25
CA ASN A 530 -12.89 -34.02 1.05
C ASN A 530 -11.94 -32.83 1.23
N GLY A 531 -11.13 -32.78 2.29
CA GLY A 531 -10.18 -31.67 2.43
C GLY A 531 -9.61 -31.46 3.83
N VAL A 532 -8.65 -30.54 3.90
CA VAL A 532 -8.03 -30.08 5.15
C VAL A 532 -7.58 -28.64 4.97
N SER A 533 -7.60 -27.85 6.03
CA SER A 533 -6.79 -26.63 6.09
C SER A 533 -6.11 -26.51 7.44
N VAL A 534 -4.95 -25.86 7.45
CA VAL A 534 -4.23 -25.50 8.67
C VAL A 534 -3.80 -24.05 8.54
N ALA A 535 -4.10 -23.23 9.54
CA ALA A 535 -3.73 -21.82 9.58
C ALA A 535 -3.16 -21.46 10.95
N PHE A 536 -2.11 -20.63 11.00
CA PHE A 536 -1.48 -20.21 12.24
C PHE A 536 -0.61 -18.97 12.04
N TRP A 537 -0.26 -18.33 13.15
CA TRP A 537 0.74 -17.28 13.21
C TRP A 537 2.06 -17.84 13.75
N PHE A 538 3.17 -17.37 13.20
CA PHE A 538 4.48 -17.67 13.75
C PHE A 538 5.43 -16.48 13.65
N LYS A 539 6.43 -16.46 14.53
CA LYS A 539 7.57 -15.56 14.48
C LYS A 539 8.83 -16.35 14.81
N ALA A 540 9.64 -16.62 13.80
CA ALA A 540 10.89 -17.35 13.97
C ALA A 540 11.97 -16.47 14.61
N ASP A 541 12.73 -17.00 15.56
CA ASP A 541 13.89 -16.29 16.14
C ASP A 541 15.11 -16.39 15.21
N ASP A 542 15.33 -17.58 14.63
CA ASP A 542 16.27 -17.83 13.55
C ASP A 542 15.78 -18.90 12.56
N PHE A 543 16.65 -19.28 11.62
CA PHE A 543 16.42 -20.38 10.68
C PHE A 543 17.64 -21.31 10.58
N GLU A 544 18.37 -21.51 11.69
CA GLU A 544 19.54 -22.40 11.72
C GLU A 544 19.14 -23.85 11.39
N VAL A 545 17.93 -24.25 11.78
CA VAL A 545 17.29 -25.48 11.32
C VAL A 545 16.57 -25.21 10.00
N ALA A 546 17.21 -25.61 8.91
CA ALA A 546 16.74 -25.34 7.54
C ALA A 546 15.34 -25.91 7.24
N ASP A 547 14.92 -26.94 7.99
CA ASP A 547 13.69 -27.68 7.77
C ASP A 547 12.83 -27.75 9.05
N ALA A 548 12.80 -26.66 9.83
CA ALA A 548 12.07 -26.55 11.08
C ALA A 548 10.56 -26.81 10.92
N ARG A 549 9.98 -27.66 11.79
CA ARG A 549 8.57 -28.07 11.70
C ARG A 549 7.68 -27.14 12.53
N PHE A 550 6.67 -26.53 11.89
CA PHE A 550 5.61 -25.85 12.62
C PHE A 550 4.57 -26.85 13.14
N ILE A 551 4.15 -27.77 12.27
CA ILE A 551 3.27 -28.90 12.61
C ILE A 551 3.61 -30.08 11.71
N SER A 552 3.66 -31.29 12.29
CA SER A 552 4.03 -32.50 11.57
C SER A 552 3.33 -33.75 12.08
N LYS A 553 2.81 -34.56 11.16
CA LYS A 553 2.37 -35.95 11.39
C LYS A 553 3.17 -36.86 10.49
N ALA A 554 4.06 -37.65 11.08
CA ALA A 554 5.04 -38.41 10.33
C ALA A 554 5.54 -39.64 11.08
N THR A 555 6.05 -40.61 10.32
CA THR A 555 6.84 -41.74 10.85
C THR A 555 8.35 -41.52 10.71
N GLY A 556 8.77 -40.46 10.02
CA GLY A 556 10.16 -40.17 9.69
C GLY A 556 10.30 -38.82 8.96
N VAL A 557 11.46 -38.58 8.34
CA VAL A 557 11.80 -37.32 7.67
C VAL A 557 11.65 -37.36 6.13
N MET A 558 11.46 -38.53 5.55
CA MET A 558 11.32 -38.68 4.10
C MET A 558 9.94 -38.25 3.61
N ASN A 559 9.82 -37.93 2.32
CA ASN A 559 8.60 -37.34 1.75
C ASN A 559 7.36 -38.26 1.92
N ASP A 560 7.51 -39.55 1.65
CA ASP A 560 6.46 -40.56 1.80
C ASP A 560 6.21 -40.99 3.25
N GLU A 561 6.96 -40.49 4.22
CA GLU A 561 6.76 -40.76 5.66
C GLU A 561 5.87 -39.71 6.34
N HIS A 562 5.56 -38.61 5.65
CA HIS A 562 4.67 -37.56 6.14
C HIS A 562 3.22 -37.80 5.69
N TYR A 563 2.29 -37.55 6.60
CA TYR A 563 0.85 -37.49 6.30
C TYR A 563 0.41 -36.04 6.10
N LEU A 564 0.85 -35.13 6.97
CA LEU A 564 0.76 -33.69 6.81
C LEU A 564 1.96 -33.05 7.48
N MET A 565 2.55 -32.04 6.86
CA MET A 565 3.61 -31.25 7.47
C MET A 565 3.65 -29.86 6.88
N ILE A 566 3.81 -28.85 7.74
CA ILE A 566 4.14 -27.47 7.34
C ILE A 566 5.46 -27.11 8.03
N SER A 567 6.44 -26.65 7.24
CA SER A 567 7.79 -26.35 7.71
C SER A 567 8.41 -25.16 7.00
N THR A 568 9.57 -24.73 7.48
CA THR A 568 10.54 -24.02 6.65
C THR A 568 11.22 -25.00 5.67
N TYR A 569 11.93 -24.48 4.69
CA TYR A 569 12.81 -25.24 3.81
C TYR A 569 13.96 -24.37 3.34
N ASP A 570 15.18 -24.91 3.35
CA ASP A 570 16.41 -24.14 3.12
C ASP A 570 16.44 -22.82 3.91
N GLY A 571 15.90 -22.87 5.14
CA GLY A 571 15.77 -21.77 6.09
C GLY A 571 14.63 -20.79 5.80
N THR A 572 14.61 -20.18 4.62
CA THR A 572 13.74 -19.01 4.33
C THR A 572 12.61 -19.27 3.34
N ALA A 573 12.47 -20.49 2.81
CA ALA A 573 11.27 -20.90 2.08
C ALA A 573 10.27 -21.54 3.04
N LEU A 574 8.99 -21.54 2.66
CA LEU A 574 7.94 -22.32 3.31
C LEU A 574 7.69 -23.58 2.50
N ARG A 575 7.39 -24.67 3.21
CA ARG A 575 7.11 -25.96 2.60
C ARG A 575 5.89 -26.60 3.23
N VAL A 576 5.12 -27.29 2.39
CA VAL A 576 4.04 -28.16 2.85
C VAL A 576 4.10 -29.52 2.15
N ARG A 577 3.82 -30.57 2.92
CA ARG A 577 3.55 -31.92 2.41
C ARG A 577 2.18 -32.38 2.86
N LEU A 578 1.45 -33.00 1.95
CA LEU A 578 0.15 -33.62 2.25
C LEU A 578 0.05 -34.96 1.53
N LYS A 579 -0.30 -36.01 2.28
CA LYS A 579 -0.56 -37.33 1.72
C LYS A 579 -2.04 -37.53 1.45
N THR A 580 -2.36 -37.79 0.18
CA THR A 580 -3.73 -38.07 -0.29
C THR A 580 -3.75 -39.31 -1.17
N GLY A 581 -4.70 -40.21 -0.93
CA GLY A 581 -4.85 -41.44 -1.72
C GLY A 581 -3.59 -42.31 -1.78
N GLY A 582 -2.73 -42.24 -0.76
CA GLY A 582 -1.47 -42.98 -0.65
C GLY A 582 -0.24 -42.29 -1.26
N GLY A 583 -0.38 -41.14 -1.93
CA GLY A 583 0.72 -40.36 -2.50
C GLY A 583 0.93 -39.04 -1.76
N THR A 584 2.17 -38.58 -1.60
CA THR A 584 2.47 -37.27 -1.01
C THR A 584 2.71 -36.21 -2.08
N THR A 585 2.00 -35.09 -1.97
CA THR A 585 2.26 -33.86 -2.74
C THR A 585 3.08 -32.89 -1.89
N GLU A 586 4.07 -32.25 -2.51
CA GLU A 586 4.96 -31.27 -1.86
C GLU A 586 4.88 -29.93 -2.59
N LEU A 587 4.77 -28.85 -1.82
CA LEU A 587 4.97 -27.48 -2.30
C LEU A 587 6.14 -26.85 -1.56
N ILE A 588 7.03 -26.16 -2.27
CA ILE A 588 8.14 -25.38 -1.71
C ILE A 588 8.07 -23.99 -2.33
N SER A 589 7.98 -22.95 -1.51
CA SER A 589 8.02 -21.57 -1.98
C SER A 589 9.44 -21.13 -2.35
N SER A 590 9.60 -19.95 -2.95
CA SER A 590 10.92 -19.41 -3.27
C SER A 590 11.74 -19.11 -2.00
N PRO A 591 13.08 -19.26 -2.01
CA PRO A 591 13.92 -18.77 -0.92
C PRO A 591 13.69 -17.27 -0.64
N GLY A 592 13.87 -16.84 0.60
CA GLY A 592 13.61 -15.46 1.04
C GLY A 592 12.13 -15.14 1.27
N THR A 593 11.24 -16.14 1.27
CA THR A 593 9.80 -15.94 1.53
C THR A 593 9.53 -15.38 2.94
N ILE A 594 10.35 -15.74 3.93
CA ILE A 594 10.21 -15.35 5.34
C ILE A 594 11.55 -14.89 5.94
N GLN A 595 11.49 -14.07 7.00
CA GLN A 595 12.64 -13.52 7.73
C GLN A 595 12.50 -13.70 9.25
N PRO A 596 13.59 -13.84 10.01
CA PRO A 596 13.53 -13.95 11.46
C PRO A 596 13.02 -12.64 12.10
N GLY A 597 12.40 -12.74 13.27
CA GLY A 597 11.92 -11.62 14.08
C GLY A 597 10.60 -10.99 13.60
N GLN A 598 9.98 -11.49 12.53
CA GLN A 598 8.72 -10.99 11.98
C GLN A 598 7.56 -11.98 12.19
N TRP A 599 6.36 -11.46 12.46
CA TRP A 599 5.13 -12.26 12.47
C TRP A 599 4.64 -12.51 11.05
N TYR A 600 4.34 -13.77 10.75
CA TYR A 600 3.66 -14.17 9.53
C TYR A 600 2.44 -15.01 9.85
N HIS A 601 1.37 -14.82 9.09
CA HIS A 601 0.27 -15.77 9.03
C HIS A 601 0.51 -16.73 7.87
N VAL A 602 0.47 -18.03 8.14
CA VAL A 602 0.59 -19.08 7.13
C VAL A 602 -0.65 -19.93 7.14
N ALA A 603 -1.17 -20.24 5.96
CA ALA A 603 -2.23 -21.21 5.81
C ALA A 603 -1.94 -22.17 4.66
N MET A 604 -2.22 -23.46 4.86
CA MET A 604 -2.37 -24.42 3.77
C MET A 604 -3.84 -24.81 3.65
N THR A 605 -4.33 -24.92 2.42
CA THR A 605 -5.66 -25.46 2.12
C THR A 605 -5.54 -26.62 1.13
N TYR A 606 -6.43 -27.60 1.29
CA TYR A 606 -6.66 -28.69 0.36
C TYR A 606 -8.16 -28.96 0.26
N ASP A 607 -8.72 -28.82 -0.93
CA ASP A 607 -10.17 -28.89 -1.18
C ASP A 607 -10.64 -30.20 -1.84
N GLY A 608 -9.75 -31.20 -1.92
CA GLY A 608 -9.99 -32.44 -2.64
C GLY A 608 -9.45 -32.45 -4.08
N SER A 609 -9.08 -31.30 -4.62
CA SER A 609 -8.64 -31.12 -6.02
C SER A 609 -7.29 -30.43 -6.18
N GLY A 610 -6.88 -29.62 -5.20
CA GLY A 610 -5.59 -28.93 -5.21
C GLY A 610 -5.14 -28.56 -3.81
N ILE A 611 -3.82 -28.49 -3.62
CA ILE A 611 -3.19 -27.95 -2.42
C ILE A 611 -2.69 -26.54 -2.72
N GLN A 612 -2.93 -25.61 -1.79
CA GLN A 612 -2.50 -24.22 -1.87
C GLN A 612 -1.79 -23.83 -0.57
N LEU A 613 -0.81 -22.94 -0.69
CA LEU A 613 -0.08 -22.37 0.44
C LEU A 613 -0.19 -20.84 0.38
N PHE A 614 -0.50 -20.22 1.51
CA PHE A 614 -0.73 -18.79 1.67
C PHE A 614 0.23 -18.20 2.69
N LYS A 615 0.64 -16.95 2.45
CA LYS A 615 1.35 -16.09 3.41
C LYS A 615 0.60 -14.77 3.52
N ASN A 616 0.25 -14.36 4.74
CA ASN A 616 -0.46 -13.11 5.05
C ASN A 616 -1.73 -12.93 4.21
N GLY A 617 -2.52 -13.99 4.07
CA GLY A 617 -3.78 -14.00 3.30
C GLY A 617 -3.60 -14.17 1.79
N VAL A 618 -2.38 -14.07 1.24
CA VAL A 618 -2.11 -14.15 -0.20
C VAL A 618 -1.58 -15.52 -0.59
N GLU A 619 -2.12 -16.12 -1.66
CA GLU A 619 -1.60 -17.40 -2.20
C GLU A 619 -0.18 -17.19 -2.74
N ILE A 620 0.75 -18.05 -2.32
CA ILE A 620 2.15 -18.00 -2.76
C ILE A 620 2.54 -19.16 -3.68
N ILE A 621 1.89 -20.32 -3.55
CA ILE A 621 2.11 -21.48 -4.42
C ILE A 621 0.95 -22.47 -4.34
N SER A 622 0.68 -23.18 -5.44
CA SER A 622 -0.33 -24.24 -5.49
C SER A 622 0.04 -25.38 -6.45
N ALA A 623 -0.54 -26.56 -6.25
CA ALA A 623 -0.41 -27.70 -7.15
C ALA A 623 -1.68 -28.58 -7.14
N PRO A 624 -1.97 -29.29 -8.24
CA PRO A 624 -3.06 -30.27 -8.26
C PRO A 624 -2.76 -31.44 -7.30
N ALA A 625 -3.79 -31.89 -6.59
CA ALA A 625 -3.72 -33.05 -5.71
C ALA A 625 -5.12 -33.69 -5.60
N SER A 626 -5.22 -35.01 -5.49
CA SER A 626 -6.53 -35.67 -5.48
C SER A 626 -6.53 -36.91 -4.59
N GLY A 627 -7.70 -37.26 -4.08
CA GLY A 627 -7.88 -38.39 -3.17
C GLY A 627 -8.27 -37.95 -1.77
N ALA A 628 -8.65 -38.91 -0.93
CA ALA A 628 -8.93 -38.63 0.47
C ALA A 628 -7.63 -38.32 1.22
N VAL A 629 -7.68 -37.40 2.20
CA VAL A 629 -6.55 -37.16 3.11
C VAL A 629 -6.27 -38.43 3.91
N ASP A 630 -5.05 -38.94 3.81
CA ASP A 630 -4.68 -40.18 4.47
C ASP A 630 -4.68 -40.02 6.00
N GLN A 631 -5.23 -41.01 6.69
CA GLN A 631 -5.39 -41.00 8.15
C GLN A 631 -4.70 -42.21 8.77
N ASN A 632 -4.03 -42.00 9.90
CA ASN A 632 -3.47 -43.10 10.69
C ASN A 632 -3.28 -42.65 12.14
N ASN A 633 -4.17 -43.11 13.02
CA ASN A 633 -4.15 -42.79 14.44
C ASN A 633 -3.02 -43.46 15.23
N ALA A 634 -2.27 -44.39 14.63
CA ALA A 634 -1.03 -44.92 15.20
C ALA A 634 0.20 -44.03 14.91
N VAL A 635 0.08 -43.07 13.98
CA VAL A 635 1.15 -42.13 13.66
C VAL A 635 0.97 -40.87 14.51
N ALA A 636 2.01 -40.49 15.24
CA ALA A 636 1.97 -39.34 16.12
C ALA A 636 2.00 -38.01 15.34
N THR A 637 1.50 -36.95 15.99
CA THR A 637 1.45 -35.58 15.49
C THR A 637 2.07 -34.66 16.52
N ALA A 638 2.89 -33.70 16.08
CA ALA A 638 3.49 -32.70 16.93
C ALA A 638 3.44 -31.29 16.35
N ILE A 639 3.44 -30.29 17.23
CA ILE A 639 3.63 -28.87 16.91
C ILE A 639 5.05 -28.47 17.36
N GLY A 640 5.75 -27.67 16.55
CA GLY A 640 7.08 -27.12 16.83
C GLY A 640 8.26 -28.08 16.58
N ASN A 641 8.00 -29.34 16.21
CA ASN A 641 9.04 -30.32 15.82
C ASN A 641 8.40 -31.51 15.06
N GLN A 642 9.22 -32.49 14.70
CA GLN A 642 8.77 -33.84 14.40
C GLN A 642 8.20 -34.52 15.64
N PRO A 643 7.22 -35.43 15.48
CA PRO A 643 6.75 -36.26 16.57
C PRO A 643 7.85 -37.21 17.07
N SER A 644 7.73 -37.64 18.32
CA SER A 644 8.70 -38.53 18.96
C SER A 644 8.98 -39.77 18.11
N GLY A 645 10.27 -40.00 17.81
CA GLY A 645 10.74 -41.13 17.01
C GLY A 645 10.76 -40.92 15.49
N ALA A 646 10.29 -39.78 14.97
CA ALA A 646 10.29 -39.47 13.54
C ALA A 646 11.47 -38.57 13.08
N GLY A 647 12.34 -38.14 14.00
CA GLY A 647 13.45 -37.22 13.72
C GLY A 647 13.49 -36.08 14.73
N ASN A 648 14.40 -35.12 14.52
CA ASN A 648 14.47 -33.88 15.30
C ASN A 648 14.72 -32.73 14.33
N GLU A 649 13.67 -31.95 14.07
CA GLU A 649 13.64 -30.78 13.18
C GLU A 649 12.94 -29.63 13.92
N PRO A 650 13.52 -29.16 15.03
CA PRO A 650 12.88 -28.24 15.97
C PRO A 650 12.70 -26.85 15.35
N PHE A 651 11.61 -26.20 15.72
CA PHE A 651 11.37 -24.80 15.44
C PHE A 651 11.97 -23.92 16.55
N ASP A 652 12.55 -22.79 16.15
CA ASP A 652 13.03 -21.76 17.06
C ASP A 652 12.19 -20.49 16.91
N GLY A 653 11.48 -20.10 17.97
CA GLY A 653 10.63 -18.93 18.00
C GLY A 653 9.22 -19.18 18.53
N LEU A 654 8.29 -18.31 18.15
CA LEU A 654 6.92 -18.23 18.68
C LEU A 654 5.87 -18.79 17.72
N LEU A 655 4.91 -19.55 18.25
CA LEU A 655 3.67 -19.93 17.58
C LEU A 655 2.44 -19.39 18.33
N ASP A 656 1.43 -19.01 17.55
CA ASP A 656 0.18 -18.43 18.04
C ASP A 656 -1.00 -18.78 17.09
N GLN A 657 -2.23 -18.80 17.60
CA GLN A 657 -3.51 -19.03 16.90
C GLN A 657 -3.51 -20.14 15.85
N MET A 658 -3.11 -21.36 16.22
CA MET A 658 -3.10 -22.49 15.29
C MET A 658 -4.47 -23.16 15.23
N MET A 659 -4.98 -23.31 14.00
CA MET A 659 -6.29 -23.90 13.73
C MET A 659 -6.22 -24.94 12.63
N VAL A 660 -6.96 -26.03 12.81
CA VAL A 660 -7.10 -27.11 11.83
C VAL A 660 -8.57 -27.21 11.43
N PHE A 661 -8.83 -27.30 10.13
CA PHE A 661 -10.17 -27.35 9.56
C PHE A 661 -10.41 -28.67 8.81
N SER A 662 -11.65 -29.17 8.88
CA SER A 662 -12.06 -30.44 8.25
C SER A 662 -12.28 -30.34 6.73
N ARG A 663 -11.97 -29.20 6.11
CA ARG A 663 -12.12 -28.93 4.67
C ARG A 663 -11.06 -27.94 4.18
N GLY A 664 -10.94 -27.84 2.87
CA GLY A 664 -10.24 -26.73 2.21
C GLY A 664 -10.99 -25.41 2.46
N LEU A 665 -10.31 -24.43 3.04
CA LEU A 665 -10.78 -23.06 3.10
C LEU A 665 -10.59 -22.41 1.73
N THR A 666 -11.53 -21.55 1.37
CA THR A 666 -11.42 -20.71 0.20
C THR A 666 -10.42 -19.59 0.45
N ARG A 667 -9.90 -18.98 -0.63
CA ARG A 667 -9.01 -17.81 -0.53
C ARG A 667 -9.60 -16.71 0.37
N LEU A 668 -10.88 -16.38 0.19
CA LEU A 668 -11.56 -15.33 0.97
C LEU A 668 -11.65 -15.67 2.47
N GLU A 669 -11.76 -16.96 2.81
CA GLU A 669 -11.77 -17.40 4.20
C GLU A 669 -10.37 -17.31 4.82
N VAL A 670 -9.32 -17.63 4.07
CA VAL A 670 -7.92 -17.46 4.51
C VAL A 670 -7.59 -15.97 4.67
N GLU A 671 -8.01 -15.12 3.73
CA GLU A 671 -7.89 -13.66 3.84
C GLU A 671 -8.59 -13.14 5.10
N ARG A 672 -9.81 -13.63 5.39
CA ARG A 672 -10.54 -13.27 6.61
C ARG A 672 -9.82 -13.70 7.88
N LEU A 673 -9.26 -14.92 7.93
CA LEU A 673 -8.49 -15.41 9.08
C LEU A 673 -7.26 -14.54 9.36
N TYR A 674 -6.58 -14.09 8.31
CA TYR A 674 -5.44 -13.19 8.43
C TYR A 674 -5.83 -11.81 9.00
N GLN A 675 -6.94 -11.25 8.55
CA GLN A 675 -7.36 -9.90 8.94
C GLN A 675 -7.99 -9.83 10.34
N ASP A 676 -8.89 -10.77 10.65
CA ASP A 676 -9.77 -10.67 11.83
C ASP A 676 -9.48 -11.72 12.92
N GLY A 677 -8.67 -12.76 12.63
CA GLY A 677 -8.68 -14.00 13.40
C GLY A 677 -10.05 -14.70 13.38
N ILE A 678 -10.20 -15.84 14.07
CA ILE A 678 -11.55 -16.38 14.33
C ILE A 678 -12.11 -15.70 15.58
N THR A 679 -13.14 -14.87 15.41
CA THR A 679 -14.10 -14.63 16.51
C THR A 679 -14.81 -15.95 16.83
N THR A 680 -14.34 -16.66 17.86
CA THR A 680 -15.00 -17.85 18.42
C THR A 680 -16.23 -17.44 19.22
N GLY A 681 -17.21 -16.84 18.55
CA GLY A 681 -18.58 -16.88 19.03
C GLY A 681 -19.17 -18.24 18.66
N LEU A 682 -18.90 -19.29 19.44
CA LEU A 682 -19.75 -20.47 19.39
C LEU A 682 -21.18 -20.04 19.78
N PRO A 683 -22.21 -20.39 19.00
CA PRO A 683 -23.59 -20.17 19.41
C PRO A 683 -23.93 -21.22 20.48
N GLY A 684 -23.76 -20.87 21.75
CA GLY A 684 -24.02 -21.78 22.86
C GLY A 684 -24.12 -21.09 24.21
N GLU A 685 -25.35 -20.81 24.62
CA GLU A 685 -25.80 -20.41 25.96
C GLU A 685 -25.36 -19.04 26.50
N GLY A 686 -26.19 -18.03 26.20
CA GLY A 686 -26.61 -17.08 27.22
C GLY A 686 -25.88 -15.74 27.34
N ASP A 687 -25.27 -15.21 26.28
CA ASP A 687 -24.87 -13.80 26.29
C ASP A 687 -26.10 -12.93 26.02
N LEU A 688 -26.78 -12.58 27.11
CA LEU A 688 -27.66 -11.43 27.16
C LEU A 688 -26.94 -10.28 26.46
N ILE A 689 -27.42 -9.86 25.29
CA ILE A 689 -26.98 -8.61 24.66
C ILE A 689 -27.00 -7.56 25.77
N PRO A 690 -25.84 -7.04 26.18
CA PRO A 690 -25.79 -6.13 27.31
C PRO A 690 -26.72 -4.96 26.99
N SER A 691 -27.71 -4.69 27.85
CA SER A 691 -28.73 -3.67 27.57
C SER A 691 -28.16 -2.24 27.44
N GLY A 692 -26.86 -2.05 27.68
CA GLY A 692 -26.19 -0.76 27.59
C GLY A 692 -24.70 -0.84 27.26
N PHE A 693 -24.21 0.28 26.74
CA PHE A 693 -22.80 0.56 26.49
C PHE A 693 -22.09 0.87 27.82
N GLN A 694 -21.04 0.10 28.16
CA GLN A 694 -20.30 0.31 29.40
C GLN A 694 -18.81 0.02 29.21
N LEU A 695 -17.95 0.92 29.69
CA LEU A 695 -16.53 0.67 29.88
C LEU A 695 -16.27 0.38 31.37
N GLN A 696 -15.74 -0.80 31.69
CA GLN A 696 -15.38 -1.18 33.06
C GLN A 696 -14.05 -0.54 33.46
N GLN A 697 -13.81 -0.49 34.78
CA GLN A 697 -12.48 -0.13 35.29
C GLN A 697 -11.49 -1.23 34.89
N ASN A 698 -10.36 -0.85 34.29
CA ASN A 698 -9.29 -1.78 33.97
C ASN A 698 -8.78 -2.50 35.23
N TYR A 699 -8.38 -3.76 35.11
CA TYR A 699 -7.82 -4.55 36.20
C TYR A 699 -6.55 -5.29 35.76
N PRO A 700 -5.46 -5.25 36.54
CA PRO A 700 -5.30 -4.48 37.77
C PRO A 700 -5.33 -2.95 37.55
N ASN A 701 -5.63 -2.17 38.59
CA ASN A 701 -5.44 -0.71 38.61
C ASN A 701 -5.20 -0.23 40.07
N PRO A 702 -3.99 0.23 40.43
CA PRO A 702 -2.84 0.44 39.56
C PRO A 702 -2.25 -0.86 38.97
N PHE A 703 -1.56 -0.77 37.82
CA PHE A 703 -1.01 -1.92 37.09
C PHE A 703 0.46 -1.75 36.72
N ASN A 704 1.14 -2.87 36.39
CA ASN A 704 2.55 -2.92 35.98
C ASN A 704 2.87 -4.23 35.21
N PRO A 705 3.36 -4.19 33.95
CA PRO A 705 3.15 -3.14 32.96
C PRO A 705 1.80 -3.31 32.22
N GLY A 706 1.11 -4.43 32.41
CA GLY A 706 -0.11 -4.79 31.68
C GLY A 706 -1.39 -4.67 32.50
N THR A 707 -2.50 -4.35 31.84
CA THR A 707 -3.84 -4.38 32.41
C THR A 707 -4.86 -4.94 31.43
N THR A 708 -5.91 -5.56 31.93
CA THR A 708 -7.08 -5.96 31.14
C THR A 708 -8.16 -4.88 31.18
N ILE A 709 -8.80 -4.67 30.04
CA ILE A 709 -9.86 -3.71 29.79
C ILE A 709 -11.09 -4.47 29.35
N GLU A 710 -12.21 -4.25 30.03
CA GLU A 710 -13.48 -4.91 29.72
C GLU A 710 -14.55 -3.86 29.38
N PHE A 711 -15.33 -4.11 28.33
CA PHE A 711 -16.44 -3.24 27.95
C PHE A 711 -17.57 -4.00 27.28
N THR A 712 -18.78 -3.43 27.30
CA THR A 712 -19.96 -4.00 26.68
C THR A 712 -20.48 -3.10 25.57
N LEU A 713 -20.91 -3.71 24.47
CA LEU A 713 -21.59 -3.06 23.35
C LEU A 713 -23.01 -3.62 23.24
N PRO A 714 -24.06 -2.77 23.26
CA PRO A 714 -25.45 -3.22 23.12
C PRO A 714 -25.83 -3.56 21.67
N GLU A 715 -25.05 -3.09 20.71
CA GLU A 715 -25.22 -3.32 19.28
C GLU A 715 -23.86 -3.33 18.57
N THR A 716 -23.79 -4.00 17.43
CA THR A 716 -22.59 -4.02 16.59
C THR A 716 -22.29 -2.59 16.11
N SER A 717 -21.11 -2.06 16.43
CA SER A 717 -20.78 -0.66 16.16
C SER A 717 -19.30 -0.42 15.91
N LEU A 718 -18.99 0.59 15.10
CA LEU A 718 -17.61 1.06 14.89
C LEU A 718 -17.07 1.56 16.22
N THR A 719 -16.03 0.89 16.72
CA THR A 719 -15.47 1.04 18.05
C THR A 719 -14.03 1.54 18.01
N ASP A 720 -13.76 2.63 18.72
CA ASP A 720 -12.43 3.23 18.97
C ASP A 720 -12.14 3.14 20.47
N LEU A 721 -11.31 2.18 20.88
CA LEU A 721 -10.78 2.03 22.22
C LEU A 721 -9.31 2.46 22.22
N ALA A 722 -9.00 3.54 22.92
CA ALA A 722 -7.67 4.14 22.90
C ALA A 722 -7.24 4.66 24.26
N VAL A 723 -5.93 4.73 24.48
CA VAL A 723 -5.31 5.23 25.69
C VAL A 723 -4.75 6.62 25.45
N PHE A 724 -4.92 7.50 26.44
CA PHE A 724 -4.49 8.87 26.43
C PHE A 724 -3.64 9.16 27.66
N ASP A 725 -2.62 10.02 27.53
CA ASP A 725 -1.86 10.50 28.68
C ASP A 725 -2.64 11.57 29.47
N ALA A 726 -2.06 12.07 30.56
CA ALA A 726 -2.65 13.11 31.38
C ALA A 726 -2.86 14.46 30.65
N LEU A 727 -2.21 14.66 29.49
CA LEU A 727 -2.33 15.86 28.65
C LEU A 727 -3.38 15.68 27.52
N GLY A 728 -4.00 14.50 27.42
CA GLY A 728 -5.02 14.19 26.41
C GLY A 728 -4.44 13.81 25.04
N ARG A 729 -3.14 13.51 24.95
CA ARG A 729 -2.52 12.96 23.73
C ARG A 729 -2.81 11.48 23.67
N ARG A 730 -3.15 10.96 22.48
CA ARG A 730 -3.35 9.51 22.29
C ARG A 730 -1.98 8.83 22.36
N VAL A 731 -1.86 7.91 23.31
CA VAL A 731 -0.65 7.13 23.59
C VAL A 731 -0.72 5.77 22.92
N ASP A 732 -1.92 5.20 22.84
CA ASP A 732 -2.11 3.88 22.23
C ASP A 732 -3.52 3.74 21.65
N THR A 733 -3.68 2.86 20.66
CA THR A 733 -4.98 2.43 20.13
C THR A 733 -5.11 0.93 20.33
N ILE A 734 -6.00 0.53 21.22
CA ILE A 734 -6.23 -0.87 21.56
C ILE A 734 -7.16 -1.52 20.54
N VAL A 735 -8.20 -0.79 20.11
CA VAL A 735 -9.12 -1.23 19.04
C VAL A 735 -9.53 -0.03 18.20
N ARG A 736 -9.56 -0.21 16.87
CA ARG A 736 -10.22 0.71 15.95
C ARG A 736 -10.87 -0.07 14.80
N GLY A 737 -12.15 -0.39 14.94
CA GLY A 737 -12.86 -1.25 13.97
C GLY A 737 -14.26 -1.60 14.42
N GLN A 738 -15.02 -2.32 13.59
CA GLN A 738 -16.38 -2.72 13.93
C GLN A 738 -16.36 -3.91 14.90
N LEU A 739 -16.92 -3.74 16.09
CA LEU A 739 -17.06 -4.80 17.08
C LEU A 739 -18.52 -5.19 17.23
N ARG A 740 -18.78 -6.50 17.40
CA ARG A 740 -20.13 -7.05 17.59
C ARG A 740 -20.76 -6.61 18.91
N ALA A 741 -22.09 -6.63 18.97
CA ALA A 741 -22.81 -6.55 20.24
C ALA A 741 -22.33 -7.67 21.18
N GLY A 742 -22.04 -7.35 22.44
CA GLY A 742 -21.49 -8.31 23.40
C GLY A 742 -20.49 -7.71 24.37
N THR A 743 -19.91 -8.56 25.21
CA THR A 743 -18.85 -8.19 26.15
C THR A 743 -17.49 -8.47 25.53
N HIS A 744 -16.60 -7.47 25.58
CA HIS A 744 -15.25 -7.51 24.98
C HIS A 744 -14.21 -7.36 26.08
N ARG A 745 -13.11 -8.13 25.97
CA ARG A 745 -11.94 -8.04 26.84
C ARG A 745 -10.71 -7.83 25.99
N MET A 746 -9.95 -6.78 26.29
CA MET A 746 -8.74 -6.39 25.56
C MET A 746 -7.61 -6.17 26.57
N ALA A 747 -6.39 -6.56 26.22
CA ALA A 747 -5.21 -6.26 27.02
C ALA A 747 -4.59 -4.93 26.57
N TRP A 748 -4.01 -4.19 27.51
CA TRP A 748 -3.12 -3.08 27.21
C TRP A 748 -1.80 -3.26 27.95
N GLN A 749 -0.69 -3.21 27.22
CA GLN A 749 0.66 -3.29 27.75
C GLN A 749 1.32 -1.92 27.65
N ALA A 750 1.61 -1.30 28.80
CA ALA A 750 2.25 0.00 28.86
C ALA A 750 3.77 -0.13 28.65
N GLY A 751 4.17 -0.50 27.43
CA GLY A 751 5.53 -0.93 27.06
C GLY A 751 6.66 0.00 27.52
N GLN A 752 6.76 1.21 26.94
CA GLN A 752 7.79 2.23 27.29
C GLN A 752 7.21 3.45 28.02
N GLU A 753 5.94 3.38 28.40
CA GLU A 753 5.19 4.49 29.00
C GLU A 753 5.65 4.81 30.44
N PRO A 754 5.87 6.09 30.79
CA PRO A 754 6.29 6.49 32.13
C PRO A 754 5.20 6.22 33.18
N SER A 755 5.60 5.89 34.42
CA SER A 755 4.65 5.78 35.54
C SER A 755 3.82 7.05 35.67
N GLY A 756 2.51 6.91 35.79
CA GLY A 756 1.63 8.07 35.72
C GLY A 756 0.16 7.74 35.57
N ILE A 757 -0.61 8.78 35.34
CA ILE A 757 -2.05 8.69 35.10
C ILE A 757 -2.30 8.65 33.60
N TYR A 758 -3.06 7.66 33.17
CA TYR A 758 -3.56 7.49 31.81
C TYR A 758 -5.09 7.49 31.80
N TYR A 759 -5.68 7.77 30.65
CA TYR A 759 -7.11 7.74 30.44
C TYR A 759 -7.44 6.80 29.28
N LEU A 760 -8.24 5.78 29.56
CA LEU A 760 -8.82 4.91 28.57
C LEU A 760 -10.11 5.53 28.06
N ARG A 761 -10.27 5.66 26.74
CA ARG A 761 -11.50 6.13 26.11
C ARG A 761 -12.03 5.08 25.14
N LEU A 762 -13.29 4.70 25.33
CA LEU A 762 -14.06 3.88 24.42
C LEU A 762 -15.08 4.78 23.72
N LYS A 763 -15.12 4.74 22.39
CA LYS A 763 -16.18 5.35 21.58
C LYS A 763 -16.76 4.27 20.68
N ALA A 764 -18.07 4.02 20.76
CA ALA A 764 -18.73 3.08 19.87
C ALA A 764 -20.11 3.60 19.46
N GLY A 765 -20.34 3.72 18.15
CA GLY A 765 -21.51 4.44 17.62
C GLY A 765 -21.58 5.89 18.14
N GLY A 766 -22.72 6.27 18.72
CA GLY A 766 -22.92 7.58 19.36
C GLY A 766 -22.44 7.67 20.82
N ASN A 767 -21.98 6.58 21.42
CA ASN A 767 -21.65 6.52 22.84
C ASN A 767 -20.14 6.73 23.08
N THR A 768 -19.78 7.36 24.20
CA THR A 768 -18.37 7.52 24.63
C THR A 768 -18.25 7.35 26.13
N ALA A 769 -17.25 6.60 26.58
CA ALA A 769 -16.91 6.42 27.99
C ALA A 769 -15.40 6.59 28.21
N VAL A 770 -15.04 7.09 29.39
CA VAL A 770 -13.64 7.28 29.80
C VAL A 770 -13.40 6.66 31.18
N ARG A 771 -12.23 6.04 31.38
CA ARG A 771 -11.75 5.53 32.68
C ARG A 771 -10.32 5.96 32.94
N LYS A 772 -10.00 6.26 34.19
CA LYS A 772 -8.65 6.59 34.63
C LYS A 772 -7.87 5.31 34.93
N MET A 773 -6.66 5.20 34.42
CA MET A 773 -5.71 4.12 34.70
C MET A 773 -4.49 4.70 35.41
N ILE A 774 -3.87 3.93 36.30
CA ILE A 774 -2.66 4.31 37.03
C ILE A 774 -1.59 3.27 36.74
N LEU A 775 -0.57 3.67 35.99
CA LEU A 775 0.62 2.85 35.74
C LEU A 775 1.62 3.10 36.86
N LEU A 776 2.01 2.05 37.57
CA LEU A 776 3.14 2.06 38.51
C LEU A 776 4.26 1.24 37.90
N ARG A 777 5.48 1.75 37.87
CA ARG A 777 6.66 0.93 37.58
C ARG A 777 7.39 0.62 38.87
#